data_AF-A0A9D5G264-F1
#
_entry.id   AF-A0A9D5G264-F1
#
_cell.length_a   1.000
_cell.length_b   1.000
_cell.length_c   1.000
_cell.angle_alpha   90.00
_cell.angle_beta   90.00
_cell.angle_gamma   90.00
#
_symmetry.space_group_name_H-M   'P 1'
#
loop_
_entity.id
_entity.type
_entity.pdbx_description
1 polymer ?
#
loop_
_entity_poly.entity_id
_entity_poly.type
_entity_poly.pdbx_seq_one_letter_code
_entity_poly.pdbx_strand_id
1 'polypeptide(L)'
;MSAVCLVLGLAGCASTGLTEGRKLIDAGQPEAGIARLRTGMTEEPDNLELKAYYHTQRERIASQLLTQAQADLDAGRFDAAEAALNKVVAIHPENPRAHTLLDNLAAARQNQTRLQAASEAFAAGRLDEAEQAARLILAESPGHAGAQALLQQIQAARTPDELKLPELGAAYRKPITLEFRDAPLRSVFDMISRQSGLNFIFDKDVRTDTKATLFARNTPIADAVDMLLMTGQLAKKVVNANTLLIYPNQPQKQKAYQDLMVKSFYLGNADAKATMAMLRTLVKTRDMYVDDRLNLLVMRDTPDAIRLAEKLVAVQDLAEPEVMLDVEVLEIKRGRLLDLGIQYPNQFSLLNTITTDTATSSTVGAPVVTTNTTLSPLPLTVDKLRHLTGADITMNTPQANLNKVDSDVNILANPRIRVKNREKAKIHIGDKVPVITSNTTSTGVVSESVSYLDVGLKLDVEPTVLMRQDVQIKVGLEVSNIVREIRSNNGTLTYQIGTRNAGTTLRLRDGETQVLAGLISDEDRSSASKIPGLGDLPLLGRLFSNHHNERNKTEIVLLITPRVLRSDSTRQPALTEFRGGTESDIGGGGANLSFRPGVDRLPPVPTPQPADVPQAEPAAESATAPAAPAIPVPQIPPPPAPDN
;
A
#
# COMPACT_ATOMS: atom_id res chain seq x y z
N MET A 1 -36.00 -61.36 11.99
CA MET A 1 -35.25 -62.48 11.37
C MET A 1 -35.73 -62.56 9.93
N SER A 2 -34.99 -62.29 8.86
CA SER A 2 -33.56 -62.11 8.59
C SER A 2 -33.43 -61.18 7.38
N ALA A 3 -32.62 -60.12 7.48
CA ALA A 3 -32.07 -59.38 6.33
C ALA A 3 -30.98 -58.41 6.82
N VAL A 4 -30.00 -58.95 7.54
CA VAL A 4 -28.72 -58.30 7.84
C VAL A 4 -27.66 -59.30 7.42
N CYS A 5 -27.19 -59.24 6.16
CA CYS A 5 -25.99 -59.90 5.65
C CYS A 5 -25.83 -59.64 4.14
N LEU A 6 -25.61 -58.38 3.74
CA LEU A 6 -25.07 -58.08 2.41
C LEU A 6 -24.14 -56.86 2.44
N VAL A 7 -23.13 -56.92 3.31
CA VAL A 7 -21.97 -56.01 3.29
C VAL A 7 -20.76 -56.86 3.59
N LEU A 8 -20.10 -57.40 2.55
CA LEU A 8 -18.73 -57.92 2.54
C LEU A 8 -18.45 -58.51 1.14
N GLY A 9 -17.94 -57.68 0.22
CA GLY A 9 -17.64 -58.14 -1.13
C GLY A 9 -17.19 -57.07 -2.13
N LEU A 10 -16.45 -56.05 -1.69
CA LEU A 10 -15.72 -55.13 -2.59
C LEU A 10 -14.32 -54.91 -2.01
N ALA A 11 -13.47 -55.94 -2.11
CA ALA A 11 -12.03 -55.74 -2.03
C ALA A 11 -11.63 -54.99 -3.30
N GLY A 12 -11.07 -53.79 -3.12
CA GLY A 12 -10.69 -52.90 -4.22
C GLY A 12 -9.69 -53.55 -5.16
N CYS A 13 -9.94 -53.42 -6.47
CA CYS A 13 -8.92 -53.58 -7.49
C CYS A 13 -7.90 -52.45 -7.32
N ALA A 14 -6.89 -52.64 -6.46
CA ALA A 14 -5.74 -51.78 -6.40
C ALA A 14 -4.96 -51.95 -7.71
N SER A 15 -4.99 -50.94 -8.58
CA SER A 15 -4.31 -51.02 -9.87
C SER A 15 -2.80 -51.12 -9.68
N THR A 16 -2.19 -52.11 -10.32
CA THR A 16 -0.74 -52.33 -10.29
C THR A 16 0.01 -51.14 -10.87
N GLY A 17 -0.53 -50.52 -11.93
CA GLY A 17 0.03 -49.30 -12.54
C GLY A 17 0.07 -48.10 -11.59
N LEU A 18 -0.94 -47.91 -10.74
CA LEU A 18 -0.98 -46.81 -9.76
C LEU A 18 0.05 -47.03 -8.63
N THR A 19 0.16 -48.26 -8.14
CA THR A 19 1.06 -48.58 -7.01
C THR A 19 2.53 -48.53 -7.41
N GLU A 20 2.89 -49.01 -8.61
CA GLU A 20 4.25 -48.91 -9.14
C GLU A 20 4.62 -47.45 -9.49
N GLY A 21 3.71 -46.71 -10.12
CA GLY A 21 3.92 -45.31 -10.43
C GLY A 21 4.13 -44.46 -9.18
N ARG A 22 3.36 -44.73 -8.12
CA ARG A 22 3.52 -44.05 -6.82
C ARG A 22 4.88 -44.34 -6.18
N LYS A 23 5.32 -45.60 -6.17
CA LYS A 23 6.64 -45.98 -5.62
C LYS A 23 7.80 -45.28 -6.34
N LEU A 24 7.74 -45.13 -7.67
CA LEU A 24 8.78 -44.46 -8.44
C LEU A 24 8.84 -42.95 -8.17
N ILE A 25 7.68 -42.30 -8.01
CA ILE A 25 7.63 -40.88 -7.63
C ILE A 25 8.17 -40.69 -6.20
N ASP A 26 7.77 -41.54 -5.27
CA ASP A 26 8.22 -41.51 -3.87
C ASP A 26 9.72 -41.81 -3.74
N ALA A 27 10.29 -42.59 -4.67
CA ALA A 27 11.73 -42.87 -4.77
C ALA A 27 12.55 -41.71 -5.40
N GLY A 28 11.92 -40.57 -5.70
CA GLY A 28 12.60 -39.41 -6.28
C GLY A 28 12.87 -39.51 -7.78
N GLN A 29 12.20 -40.42 -8.49
CA GLN A 29 12.27 -40.56 -9.95
C GLN A 29 10.95 -40.13 -10.62
N PRO A 30 10.62 -38.83 -10.62
CA PRO A 30 9.33 -38.32 -11.08
C PRO A 30 9.07 -38.60 -12.57
N GLU A 31 10.11 -38.54 -13.42
CA GLU A 31 9.99 -38.77 -14.86
C GLU A 31 9.63 -40.22 -15.20
N ALA A 32 10.33 -41.18 -14.58
CA ALA A 32 10.05 -42.60 -14.73
C ALA A 32 8.68 -42.97 -14.14
N GLY A 33 8.30 -42.35 -13.01
CA GLY A 33 7.00 -42.52 -12.39
C GLY A 33 5.83 -42.05 -13.26
N ILE A 34 5.93 -40.86 -13.87
CA ILE A 34 4.92 -40.36 -14.81
C ILE A 34 4.85 -41.22 -16.07
N ALA A 35 5.99 -41.67 -16.60
CA ALA A 35 6.02 -42.57 -17.75
C ALA A 35 5.32 -43.90 -17.45
N ARG A 36 5.55 -44.48 -16.26
CA ARG A 36 4.86 -45.72 -15.82
C ARG A 36 3.37 -45.49 -15.61
N LEU A 37 2.96 -44.38 -15.00
CA LEU A 37 1.55 -44.02 -14.86
C LEU A 37 0.86 -43.85 -16.23
N ARG A 38 1.56 -43.29 -17.22
CA ARG A 38 1.08 -43.16 -18.60
C ARG A 38 0.87 -44.53 -19.26
N THR A 39 1.80 -45.47 -19.08
CA THR A 39 1.61 -46.86 -19.55
C THR A 39 0.45 -47.56 -18.81
N GLY A 40 0.27 -47.30 -17.51
CA GLY A 40 -0.86 -47.81 -16.75
C GLY A 40 -2.21 -47.28 -17.28
N MET A 41 -2.26 -46.03 -17.74
CA MET A 41 -3.48 -45.46 -18.35
C MET A 41 -3.85 -46.10 -19.70
N THR A 42 -2.86 -46.63 -20.43
CA THR A 42 -3.13 -47.41 -21.66
C THR A 42 -3.59 -48.84 -21.34
N GLU A 43 -3.16 -49.40 -20.21
CA GLU A 43 -3.56 -50.73 -19.74
C GLU A 43 -4.95 -50.72 -19.08
N GLU A 44 -5.30 -49.64 -18.36
CA GLU A 44 -6.57 -49.49 -17.63
C GLU A 44 -7.29 -48.15 -17.96
N PRO A 45 -7.99 -48.04 -19.11
CA PRO A 45 -8.59 -46.79 -19.54
C PRO A 45 -9.79 -46.32 -18.70
N ASP A 46 -10.47 -47.21 -17.96
CA ASP A 46 -11.67 -46.86 -17.17
C ASP A 46 -11.38 -46.46 -15.71
N ASN A 47 -10.11 -46.52 -15.29
CA ASN A 47 -9.73 -46.20 -13.92
C ASN A 47 -9.63 -44.67 -13.69
N LEU A 48 -10.70 -44.09 -13.12
CA LEU A 48 -10.80 -42.66 -12.79
C LEU A 48 -9.74 -42.20 -11.76
N GLU A 49 -9.38 -43.04 -10.80
CA GLU A 49 -8.40 -42.70 -9.75
C GLU A 49 -6.98 -42.60 -10.34
N LEU A 50 -6.61 -43.52 -11.23
CA LEU A 50 -5.33 -43.49 -11.95
C LEU A 50 -5.20 -42.24 -12.83
N LYS A 51 -6.27 -41.90 -13.57
CA LYS A 51 -6.33 -40.67 -14.37
C LYS A 51 -6.17 -39.42 -13.49
N ALA A 52 -6.94 -39.32 -12.42
CA ALA A 52 -6.87 -38.19 -11.49
C ALA A 52 -5.45 -38.05 -10.91
N TYR A 53 -4.87 -39.15 -10.42
CA TYR A 53 -3.53 -39.14 -9.84
C TYR A 53 -2.44 -38.75 -10.85
N TYR A 54 -2.48 -39.29 -12.08
CA TYR A 54 -1.57 -38.91 -13.16
C TYR A 54 -1.62 -37.41 -13.44
N HIS A 55 -2.83 -36.84 -13.63
CA HIS A 55 -2.98 -35.43 -13.92
C HIS A 55 -2.49 -34.54 -12.76
N THR A 56 -2.80 -34.89 -11.51
CA THR A 56 -2.33 -34.15 -10.33
C THR A 56 -0.79 -34.19 -10.20
N GLN A 57 -0.16 -35.35 -10.36
CA GLN A 57 1.30 -35.47 -10.23
C GLN A 57 2.02 -34.78 -11.40
N ARG A 58 1.51 -34.93 -12.62
CA ARG A 58 2.03 -34.23 -13.81
C ARG A 58 2.03 -32.71 -13.60
N GLU A 59 0.94 -32.15 -13.08
CA GLU A 59 0.83 -30.71 -12.84
C GLU A 59 1.76 -30.22 -11.72
N ARG A 60 1.88 -31.00 -10.64
CA ARG A 60 2.78 -30.70 -9.52
C ARG A 60 4.25 -30.68 -9.96
N ILE A 61 4.69 -31.68 -10.73
CA ILE A 61 6.09 -31.76 -11.17
C ILE A 61 6.38 -30.69 -12.23
N ALA A 62 5.46 -30.48 -13.17
CA ALA A 62 5.59 -29.42 -14.17
C ALA A 62 5.69 -28.02 -13.53
N SER A 63 4.83 -27.72 -12.55
CA SER A 63 4.87 -26.43 -11.85
C SER A 63 6.17 -26.22 -11.05
N GLN A 64 6.72 -27.26 -10.42
CA GLN A 64 8.02 -27.19 -9.73
C GLN A 64 9.16 -26.89 -10.71
N LEU A 65 9.22 -27.61 -11.84
CA LEU A 65 10.24 -27.41 -12.87
C LEU A 65 10.10 -26.05 -13.56
N LEU A 66 8.88 -25.56 -13.80
CA LEU A 66 8.64 -24.22 -14.33
C LEU A 66 9.11 -23.12 -13.37
N THR A 67 8.89 -23.31 -12.07
CA THR A 67 9.38 -22.37 -11.04
C THR A 67 10.91 -22.35 -11.01
N GLN A 68 11.55 -23.51 -11.11
CA GLN A 68 13.01 -23.60 -11.20
C GLN A 68 13.54 -22.94 -12.49
N ALA A 69 12.92 -23.21 -13.64
CA ALA A 69 13.30 -22.62 -14.92
C ALA A 69 13.18 -21.09 -14.89
N GLN A 70 12.13 -20.55 -14.29
CA GLN A 70 11.97 -19.10 -14.11
C GLN A 70 13.08 -18.52 -13.21
N ALA A 71 13.40 -19.18 -12.10
CA ALA A 71 14.49 -18.75 -11.22
C ALA A 71 15.86 -18.80 -11.92
N ASP A 72 16.09 -19.78 -12.80
CA ASP A 72 17.30 -19.89 -13.60
C ASP A 72 17.37 -18.80 -14.68
N LEU A 73 16.25 -18.43 -15.30
CA LEU A 73 16.16 -17.28 -16.22
C LEU A 73 16.45 -15.95 -15.51
N ASP A 74 15.85 -15.73 -14.34
CA ASP A 74 16.05 -14.52 -13.55
C ASP A 74 17.50 -14.40 -13.06
N ALA A 75 18.16 -15.54 -12.83
CA ALA A 75 19.59 -15.63 -12.47
C ALA A 75 20.54 -15.56 -13.69
N GLY A 76 20.03 -15.46 -14.92
CA GLY A 76 20.84 -15.41 -16.15
C GLY A 76 21.50 -16.74 -16.55
N ARG A 77 21.05 -17.87 -15.99
CA ARG A 77 21.56 -19.22 -16.28
C ARG A 77 20.73 -19.89 -17.37
N PHE A 78 20.85 -19.40 -18.59
CA PHE A 78 20.02 -19.82 -19.73
C PHE A 78 20.11 -21.33 -20.04
N ASP A 79 21.29 -21.94 -19.92
CA ASP A 79 21.47 -23.37 -20.24
C ASP A 79 20.76 -24.30 -19.25
N ALA A 80 20.75 -23.93 -17.96
CA ALA A 80 20.03 -24.66 -16.93
C ALA A 80 18.50 -24.51 -17.09
N ALA A 81 18.05 -23.29 -17.42
CA ALA A 81 16.65 -23.01 -17.69
C ALA A 81 16.12 -23.81 -18.90
N GLU A 82 16.89 -23.87 -19.99
CA GLU A 82 16.54 -24.66 -21.18
C GLU A 82 16.43 -26.16 -20.85
N ALA A 83 17.38 -26.70 -20.08
CA ALA A 83 17.32 -28.10 -19.65
C ALA A 83 16.08 -28.39 -18.79
N ALA A 84 15.69 -27.47 -17.90
CA ALA A 84 14.48 -27.59 -17.09
C ALA A 84 13.20 -27.49 -17.93
N LEU A 85 13.13 -26.56 -18.90
CA LEU A 85 11.98 -26.40 -19.79
C LEU A 85 11.80 -27.61 -20.72
N ASN A 86 12.90 -28.17 -21.26
CA ASN A 86 12.85 -29.38 -22.08
C ASN A 86 12.31 -30.59 -21.30
N LYS A 87 12.63 -30.70 -20.00
CA LYS A 87 12.02 -31.71 -19.12
C LYS A 87 10.51 -31.51 -18.94
N VAL A 88 10.06 -30.26 -18.81
CA VAL A 88 8.62 -29.94 -18.74
C VAL A 88 7.92 -30.35 -20.03
N VAL A 89 8.49 -30.06 -21.21
CA VAL A 89 7.91 -30.44 -22.50
C VAL A 89 7.85 -31.97 -22.65
N ALA A 90 8.86 -32.70 -22.16
CA ALA A 90 8.86 -34.18 -22.18
C ALA A 90 7.75 -34.80 -21.31
N ILE A 91 7.38 -34.13 -20.21
CA ILE A 91 6.34 -34.56 -19.27
C ILE A 91 4.95 -34.09 -19.71
N HIS A 92 4.85 -32.86 -20.22
CA HIS A 92 3.62 -32.18 -20.62
C HIS A 92 3.82 -31.40 -21.94
N PRO A 93 3.71 -32.06 -23.11
CA PRO A 93 3.97 -31.44 -24.41
C PRO A 93 3.10 -30.21 -24.72
N GLU A 94 1.86 -30.20 -24.23
CA GLU A 94 0.89 -29.14 -24.51
C GLU A 94 0.93 -27.98 -23.49
N ASN A 95 1.96 -27.87 -22.65
CA ASN A 95 1.98 -26.83 -21.61
C ASN A 95 2.23 -25.45 -22.24
N PRO A 96 1.26 -24.52 -22.23
CA PRO A 96 1.43 -23.23 -22.90
C PRO A 96 2.54 -22.39 -22.25
N ARG A 97 2.73 -22.49 -20.93
CA ARG A 97 3.75 -21.73 -20.21
C ARG A 97 5.16 -22.16 -20.59
N ALA A 98 5.40 -23.46 -20.77
CA ALA A 98 6.71 -23.96 -21.15
C ALA A 98 7.16 -23.41 -22.52
N HIS A 99 6.26 -23.40 -23.49
CA HIS A 99 6.52 -22.83 -24.82
C HIS A 99 6.79 -21.33 -24.76
N THR A 100 5.99 -20.56 -24.01
CA THR A 100 6.24 -19.11 -23.85
C THR A 100 7.60 -18.81 -23.21
N LEU A 101 8.05 -19.65 -22.26
CA LEU A 101 9.35 -19.47 -21.62
C LEU A 101 10.51 -19.84 -22.53
N LEU A 102 10.35 -20.84 -23.41
CA LEU A 102 11.34 -21.17 -24.44
C LEU A 102 11.49 -20.03 -25.46
N ASP A 103 10.38 -19.42 -25.89
CA ASP A 103 10.40 -18.26 -26.79
C ASP A 103 11.10 -17.06 -26.14
N ASN A 104 10.79 -16.79 -24.86
CA ASN A 104 11.45 -15.73 -24.09
C ASN A 104 12.96 -15.99 -23.94
N LEU A 105 13.36 -17.25 -23.72
CA LEU A 105 14.76 -17.65 -23.63
C LEU A 105 15.50 -17.43 -24.96
N ALA A 106 14.87 -17.79 -26.08
CA ALA A 106 15.43 -17.56 -27.41
C ALA A 106 15.62 -16.06 -27.70
N ALA A 107 14.62 -15.24 -27.38
CA ALA A 107 14.70 -13.78 -27.48
C ALA A 107 15.81 -13.19 -26.59
N ALA A 108 15.95 -13.69 -25.35
CA ALA A 108 16.99 -13.26 -24.42
C ALA A 108 18.41 -13.55 -24.96
N ARG A 109 18.67 -14.75 -25.50
CA ARG A 109 19.96 -15.09 -26.14
C ARG A 109 20.27 -14.20 -27.34
N GLN A 110 19.27 -13.93 -28.17
CA GLN A 110 19.43 -13.03 -29.31
C GLN A 110 19.78 -11.61 -28.87
N ASN A 111 19.11 -11.09 -27.83
CA ASN A 111 19.37 -9.78 -27.28
C ASN A 111 20.76 -9.69 -26.63
N GLN A 112 21.25 -10.75 -25.98
CA GLN A 112 22.61 -10.81 -25.47
C GLN A 112 23.65 -10.73 -26.60
N THR A 113 23.43 -11.44 -27.71
CA THR A 113 24.33 -11.42 -28.87
C THR A 113 24.33 -10.03 -29.53
N ARG A 114 23.15 -9.41 -29.67
CA ARG A 114 23.03 -8.03 -30.18
C ARG A 114 23.68 -7.01 -29.26
N LEU A 115 23.59 -7.18 -27.94
CA LEU A 115 24.24 -6.31 -26.97
C LEU A 115 25.77 -6.38 -27.10
N GLN A 116 26.32 -7.58 -27.28
CA GLN A 116 27.75 -7.77 -27.55
C GLN A 116 28.17 -7.04 -28.82
N ALA A 117 27.46 -7.23 -29.93
CA ALA A 117 27.71 -6.52 -31.18
C ALA A 117 27.58 -4.99 -31.03
N ALA A 118 26.60 -4.50 -30.27
CA ALA A 118 26.40 -3.08 -29.99
C ALA A 118 27.56 -2.51 -29.15
N SER A 119 28.06 -3.28 -28.18
CA SER A 119 29.21 -2.89 -27.36
C SER A 119 30.51 -2.83 -28.17
N GLU A 120 30.69 -3.75 -29.13
CA GLU A 120 31.81 -3.72 -30.08
C GLU A 120 31.71 -2.53 -31.04
N ALA A 121 30.51 -2.22 -31.53
CA ALA A 121 30.27 -1.03 -32.37
C ALA A 121 30.59 0.27 -31.61
N PHE A 122 30.22 0.35 -30.34
CA PHE A 122 30.57 1.46 -29.45
C PHE A 122 32.09 1.58 -29.26
N ALA A 123 32.78 0.46 -29.00
CA ALA A 123 34.24 0.43 -28.89
C ALA A 123 34.95 0.85 -30.20
N ALA A 124 34.33 0.57 -31.35
CA ALA A 124 34.78 0.98 -32.67
C ALA A 124 34.43 2.44 -33.03
N GLY A 125 33.77 3.20 -32.14
CA GLY A 125 33.39 4.60 -32.37
C GLY A 125 32.18 4.80 -33.29
N ARG A 126 31.47 3.72 -33.68
CA ARG A 126 30.24 3.78 -34.48
C ARG A 126 29.03 3.98 -33.58
N LEU A 127 28.88 5.21 -33.07
CA LEU A 127 27.86 5.56 -32.08
C LEU A 127 26.42 5.37 -32.60
N ASP A 128 26.16 5.64 -33.87
CA ASP A 128 24.82 5.54 -34.47
C ASP A 128 24.35 4.09 -34.56
N GLU A 129 25.23 3.17 -34.97
CA GLU A 129 24.94 1.73 -35.07
C GLU A 129 24.74 1.12 -33.68
N ALA A 130 25.57 1.51 -32.71
CA ALA A 130 25.44 1.09 -31.32
C ALA A 130 24.11 1.57 -30.70
N GLU A 131 23.68 2.80 -31.01
CA GLU A 131 22.40 3.34 -30.54
C GLU A 131 21.21 2.61 -31.14
N GLN A 132 21.22 2.38 -32.46
CA GLN A 132 20.14 1.66 -33.14
C GLN A 132 19.99 0.24 -32.58
N ALA A 133 21.10 -0.47 -32.40
CA ALA A 133 21.10 -1.80 -31.80
C ALA A 133 20.57 -1.78 -30.35
N ALA A 134 20.98 -0.81 -29.54
CA ALA A 134 20.50 -0.67 -28.16
C ALA A 134 18.99 -0.32 -28.09
N ARG A 135 18.49 0.55 -28.98
CA ARG A 135 17.06 0.88 -29.06
C ARG A 135 16.21 -0.31 -29.51
N LEU A 136 16.71 -1.13 -30.42
CA LEU A 136 16.02 -2.36 -30.85
C LEU A 136 15.87 -3.35 -29.68
N ILE A 137 16.93 -3.52 -28.87
CA ILE A 137 16.86 -4.37 -27.67
C ILE A 137 15.82 -3.83 -26.67
N LEU A 138 15.74 -2.50 -26.48
CA LEU A 138 14.75 -1.89 -25.58
C LEU A 138 13.32 -1.91 -26.12
N ALA A 139 13.14 -1.97 -27.44
CA ALA A 139 11.82 -2.14 -28.05
C ALA A 139 11.25 -3.54 -27.77
N GLU A 140 12.09 -4.58 -27.78
CA GLU A 140 11.70 -5.96 -27.42
C GLU A 140 11.65 -6.18 -25.90
N SER A 141 12.54 -5.52 -25.15
CA SER A 141 12.69 -5.69 -23.70
C SER A 141 12.96 -4.36 -23.00
N PRO A 142 11.92 -3.59 -22.61
CA PRO A 142 12.07 -2.24 -22.03
C PRO A 142 12.93 -2.18 -20.75
N GLY A 143 13.01 -3.29 -20.01
CA GLY A 143 13.76 -3.40 -18.75
C GLY A 143 15.20 -3.91 -18.87
N HIS A 144 15.76 -4.04 -20.08
CA HIS A 144 17.10 -4.63 -20.25
C HIS A 144 18.21 -3.68 -19.77
N ALA A 145 18.75 -3.94 -18.57
CA ALA A 145 19.73 -3.07 -17.91
C ALA A 145 20.99 -2.77 -18.74
N GLY A 146 21.50 -3.78 -19.48
CA GLY A 146 22.70 -3.62 -20.32
C GLY A 146 22.50 -2.63 -21.47
N ALA A 147 21.33 -2.63 -22.11
CA ALA A 147 21.03 -1.74 -23.23
C ALA A 147 20.76 -0.30 -22.74
N GLN A 148 20.14 -0.14 -21.57
CA GLN A 148 19.96 1.17 -20.93
C GLN A 148 21.32 1.79 -20.56
N ALA A 149 22.22 1.01 -19.97
CA ALA A 149 23.57 1.46 -19.63
C ALA A 149 24.37 1.87 -20.88
N LEU A 150 24.28 1.08 -21.96
CA LEU A 150 24.93 1.41 -23.23
C LEU A 150 24.37 2.69 -23.85
N LEU A 151 23.05 2.90 -23.84
CA LEU A 151 22.46 4.16 -24.30
C LEU A 151 22.90 5.37 -23.48
N GLN A 152 22.99 5.24 -22.15
CA GLN A 152 23.50 6.31 -21.30
C GLN A 152 24.96 6.66 -21.64
N GLN A 153 25.79 5.66 -21.91
CA GLN A 153 27.18 5.86 -22.34
C GLN A 153 27.26 6.53 -23.72
N ILE A 154 26.41 6.13 -24.67
CA ILE A 154 26.33 6.77 -26.01
C ILE A 154 25.87 8.22 -25.89
N GLN A 155 24.86 8.50 -25.05
CA GLN A 155 24.38 9.85 -24.81
C GLN A 155 25.44 10.73 -24.15
N ALA A 156 26.17 10.20 -23.16
CA ALA A 156 27.30 10.90 -22.55
C ALA A 156 28.46 11.14 -23.52
N ALA A 157 28.67 10.25 -24.50
CA ALA A 157 29.64 10.45 -25.58
C ALA A 157 29.15 11.50 -26.60
N ARG A 158 27.83 11.63 -26.81
CA ARG A 158 27.21 12.60 -27.74
C ARG A 158 26.97 13.98 -27.16
N THR A 159 26.96 14.16 -25.84
CA THR A 159 26.78 15.50 -25.25
C THR A 159 27.84 16.44 -25.84
N PRO A 160 27.43 17.55 -26.50
CA PRO A 160 28.36 18.42 -27.22
C PRO A 160 29.48 18.90 -26.29
N ASP A 161 30.72 18.85 -26.78
CA ASP A 161 31.87 19.46 -26.09
C ASP A 161 31.67 20.96 -25.80
N GLU A 162 30.71 21.63 -26.46
CA GLU A 162 30.28 23.01 -26.21
C GLU A 162 29.66 23.26 -24.83
N LEU A 163 29.15 22.23 -24.14
CA LEU A 163 28.58 22.37 -22.78
C LEU A 163 29.60 22.14 -21.66
N LYS A 164 30.79 21.64 -21.99
CA LYS A 164 31.87 21.53 -21.00
C LYS A 164 32.49 22.91 -20.85
N LEU A 165 32.34 23.52 -19.67
CA LEU A 165 33.15 24.69 -19.31
C LEU A 165 34.62 24.36 -19.60
N PRO A 166 35.45 25.33 -20.01
CA PRO A 166 36.88 25.09 -20.18
C PRO A 166 37.44 24.56 -18.86
N GLU A 167 37.64 23.24 -18.79
CA GLU A 167 38.23 22.62 -17.62
C GLU A 167 39.72 22.94 -17.64
N LEU A 168 40.20 23.56 -16.57
CA LEU A 168 41.63 23.79 -16.36
C LEU A 168 42.36 22.46 -16.47
N GLY A 169 43.36 22.39 -17.35
CA GLY A 169 44.04 21.14 -17.68
C GLY A 169 44.72 20.48 -16.47
N ALA A 170 45.21 19.25 -16.66
CA ALA A 170 45.90 18.46 -15.62
C ALA A 170 47.07 19.19 -14.92
N ALA A 171 47.61 20.25 -15.54
CA ALA A 171 48.57 21.16 -14.93
C ALA A 171 48.08 21.81 -13.63
N TYR A 172 46.77 22.08 -13.50
CA TYR A 172 46.16 22.75 -12.33
C TYR A 172 46.12 21.86 -11.07
N ARG A 173 46.29 20.53 -11.24
CA ARG A 173 46.24 19.53 -10.16
C ARG A 173 47.62 19.11 -9.66
N LYS A 174 48.71 19.55 -10.29
CA LYS A 174 50.07 19.18 -9.86
C LYS A 174 50.39 19.86 -8.52
N PRO A 175 50.92 19.13 -7.52
CA PRO A 175 51.32 19.73 -6.26
C PRO A 175 52.60 20.54 -6.45
N ILE A 176 52.63 21.73 -5.88
CA ILE A 176 53.82 22.58 -5.84
C ILE A 176 54.10 23.02 -4.41
N THR A 177 55.35 23.38 -4.15
CA THR A 177 55.76 24.02 -2.90
C THR A 177 56.19 25.43 -3.23
N LEU A 178 55.53 26.40 -2.61
CA LEU A 178 55.69 27.82 -2.81
C LEU A 178 55.88 28.49 -1.45
N GLU A 179 56.95 29.26 -1.30
CA GLU A 179 57.22 30.05 -0.10
C GLU A 179 57.51 31.49 -0.50
N PHE A 180 56.57 32.39 -0.21
CA PHE A 180 56.65 33.80 -0.55
C PHE A 180 56.49 34.65 0.71
N ARG A 181 57.40 35.61 0.89
CA ARG A 181 57.32 36.64 1.92
C ARG A 181 57.36 38.00 1.25
N ASP A 182 56.29 38.78 1.42
CA ASP A 182 56.22 40.17 0.96
C ASP A 182 56.50 40.36 -0.56
N ALA A 183 56.07 39.40 -1.39
CA ALA A 183 56.32 39.42 -2.82
C ALA A 183 55.19 40.15 -3.57
N PRO A 184 55.50 40.95 -4.62
CA PRO A 184 54.47 41.59 -5.43
C PRO A 184 53.68 40.54 -6.21
N LEU A 185 52.36 40.73 -6.29
CA LEU A 185 51.42 39.76 -6.85
C LEU A 185 51.78 39.32 -8.28
N ARG A 186 52.25 40.25 -9.12
CA ARG A 186 52.69 39.93 -10.50
C ARG A 186 53.82 38.90 -10.52
N SER A 187 54.84 39.07 -9.69
CA SER A 187 55.98 38.15 -9.62
C SER A 187 55.58 36.77 -9.09
N VAL A 188 54.60 36.71 -8.18
CA VAL A 188 54.05 35.45 -7.67
C VAL A 188 53.36 34.68 -8.79
N PHE A 189 52.47 35.33 -9.55
CA PHE A 189 51.78 34.69 -10.67
C PHE A 189 52.71 34.35 -11.84
N ASP A 190 53.74 35.15 -12.11
CA ASP A 190 54.76 34.82 -13.13
C ASP A 190 55.56 33.56 -12.73
N MET A 191 55.86 33.39 -11.44
CA MET A 191 56.54 32.21 -10.94
C MET A 191 55.64 30.96 -11.01
N ILE A 192 54.36 31.10 -10.64
CA ILE A 192 53.36 30.03 -10.82
C ILE A 192 53.26 29.68 -12.30
N SER A 193 53.19 30.67 -13.20
CA SER A 193 53.11 30.48 -14.65
C SER A 193 54.27 29.65 -15.20
N ARG A 194 55.51 29.96 -14.79
CA ARG A 194 56.72 29.22 -15.21
C ARG A 194 56.73 27.78 -14.72
N GLN A 195 56.18 27.52 -13.53
CA GLN A 195 56.19 26.19 -12.93
C GLN A 195 55.01 25.32 -13.41
N SER A 196 53.83 25.92 -13.62
CA SER A 196 52.61 25.22 -14.01
C SER A 196 52.35 25.19 -15.51
N GLY A 197 52.96 26.09 -16.28
CA GLY A 197 52.63 26.30 -17.70
C GLY A 197 51.26 26.95 -17.92
N LEU A 198 50.76 27.69 -16.93
CA LEU A 198 49.52 28.46 -17.01
C LEU A 198 49.82 29.93 -17.32
N ASN A 199 48.99 30.58 -18.11
CA ASN A 199 49.07 31.99 -18.42
C ASN A 199 48.08 32.77 -17.55
N PHE A 200 48.52 33.87 -16.96
CA PHE A 200 47.66 34.75 -16.19
C PHE A 200 47.52 36.10 -16.91
N ILE A 201 46.29 36.54 -17.13
CA ILE A 201 45.95 37.85 -17.66
C ILE A 201 45.34 38.66 -16.53
N PHE A 202 45.79 39.90 -16.34
CA PHE A 202 45.25 40.80 -15.33
C PHE A 202 44.34 41.84 -15.98
N ASP A 203 43.16 42.05 -15.40
CA ASP A 203 42.33 43.20 -15.74
C ASP A 203 43.02 44.52 -15.32
N LYS A 204 42.70 45.60 -16.03
CA LYS A 204 43.30 46.93 -15.83
C LYS A 204 43.15 47.48 -14.41
N ASP A 205 42.13 47.02 -13.68
CA ASP A 205 41.80 47.51 -12.34
C ASP A 205 42.45 46.66 -11.22
N VAL A 206 43.27 45.66 -11.56
CA VAL A 206 44.02 44.84 -10.59
C VAL A 206 45.29 45.56 -10.13
N ARG A 207 45.43 45.74 -8.81
CA ARG A 207 46.64 46.31 -8.20
C ARG A 207 47.76 45.26 -8.14
N THR A 208 48.61 45.24 -9.16
CA THR A 208 49.71 44.26 -9.29
C THR A 208 50.83 44.41 -8.25
N ASP A 209 50.91 45.56 -7.60
CA ASP A 209 51.96 45.89 -6.62
C ASP A 209 51.59 45.48 -5.18
N THR A 210 50.39 44.93 -5.00
CA THR A 210 49.94 44.43 -3.70
C THR A 210 50.84 43.28 -3.28
N LYS A 211 51.43 43.39 -2.08
CA LYS A 211 52.34 42.39 -1.55
C LYS A 211 51.55 41.26 -0.91
N ALA A 212 51.84 40.02 -1.30
CA ALA A 212 51.21 38.83 -0.77
C ALA A 212 52.25 37.95 -0.07
N THR A 213 51.83 37.31 1.02
CA THR A 213 52.60 36.30 1.74
C THR A 213 51.84 34.99 1.66
N LEU A 214 52.46 33.95 1.10
CA LEU A 214 51.85 32.62 0.95
C LEU A 214 52.90 31.56 1.29
N PHE A 215 52.54 30.63 2.17
CA PHE A 215 53.30 29.42 2.44
C PHE A 215 52.41 28.22 2.10
N ALA A 216 52.72 27.56 0.99
CA ALA A 216 51.96 26.42 0.50
C ALA A 216 52.94 25.27 0.23
N ARG A 217 52.79 24.16 0.96
CA ARG A 217 53.67 22.98 0.83
C ARG A 217 52.84 21.80 0.36
N ASN A 218 53.28 21.15 -0.72
CA ASN A 218 52.56 20.04 -1.35
C ASN A 218 51.09 20.41 -1.66
N THR A 219 50.86 21.62 -2.14
CA THR A 219 49.52 22.16 -2.40
C THR A 219 49.24 22.14 -3.89
N PRO A 220 48.06 21.67 -4.35
CA PRO A 220 47.66 21.80 -5.74
C PRO A 220 47.72 23.26 -6.18
N ILE A 221 48.14 23.51 -7.43
CA ILE A 221 48.18 24.87 -8.00
C ILE A 221 46.80 25.56 -7.89
N ALA A 222 45.71 24.81 -8.04
CA ALA A 222 44.35 25.28 -7.85
C ALA A 222 44.15 26.00 -6.51
N ASP A 223 44.46 25.29 -5.43
CA ASP A 223 44.25 25.76 -4.07
C ASP A 223 45.19 26.92 -3.74
N ALA A 224 46.45 26.86 -4.23
CA ALA A 224 47.41 27.94 -4.04
C ALA A 224 46.97 29.24 -4.74
N VAL A 225 46.43 29.15 -5.96
CA VAL A 225 45.85 30.28 -6.69
C VAL A 225 44.63 30.82 -5.96
N ASP A 226 43.73 29.96 -5.47
CA ASP A 226 42.54 30.37 -4.72
C ASP A 226 42.87 31.08 -3.40
N MET A 227 43.90 30.61 -2.67
CA MET A 227 44.38 31.29 -1.47
C MET A 227 44.92 32.70 -1.76
N LEU A 228 45.63 32.87 -2.88
CA LEU A 228 46.14 34.18 -3.31
C LEU A 228 45.01 35.12 -3.71
N LEU A 229 44.03 34.62 -4.45
CA LEU A 229 42.86 35.38 -4.88
C LEU A 229 42.01 35.80 -3.67
N MET A 230 41.81 34.90 -2.71
CA MET A 230 41.07 35.17 -1.47
C MET A 230 41.77 36.25 -0.62
N THR A 231 43.09 36.19 -0.51
CA THR A 231 43.88 37.21 0.22
C THR A 231 43.85 38.56 -0.48
N GLY A 232 43.88 38.57 -1.82
CA GLY A 232 43.90 39.77 -2.64
C GLY A 232 42.53 40.38 -2.95
N GLN A 233 41.42 39.80 -2.49
CA GLN A 233 40.06 40.14 -2.92
C GLN A 233 39.92 40.16 -4.46
N LEU A 234 40.53 39.18 -5.11
CA LEU A 234 40.50 38.99 -6.56
C LEU A 234 39.64 37.77 -6.89
N ALA A 235 39.14 37.72 -8.12
CA ALA A 235 38.41 36.60 -8.67
C ALA A 235 39.06 36.15 -9.99
N LYS A 236 38.76 34.91 -10.40
CA LYS A 236 39.30 34.31 -11.62
C LYS A 236 38.19 33.98 -12.61
N LYS A 237 38.51 34.06 -13.90
CA LYS A 237 37.73 33.51 -15.02
C LYS A 237 38.65 32.62 -15.84
N VAL A 238 38.19 31.42 -16.16
CA VAL A 238 38.92 30.52 -17.08
C VAL A 238 38.62 30.95 -18.51
N VAL A 239 39.65 31.36 -19.26
CA VAL A 239 39.49 31.80 -20.65
C VAL A 239 39.73 30.62 -21.61
N ASN A 240 40.72 29.79 -21.31
CA ASN A 240 40.98 28.54 -22.03
C ASN A 240 41.68 27.54 -21.07
N ALA A 241 42.02 26.34 -21.55
CA ALA A 241 42.62 25.27 -20.75
C ALA A 241 43.93 25.65 -20.01
N ASN A 242 44.62 26.70 -20.48
CA ASN A 242 45.91 27.15 -19.97
C ASN A 242 45.93 28.61 -19.50
N THR A 243 44.87 29.39 -19.70
CA THR A 243 44.86 30.85 -19.48
C THR A 243 43.72 31.25 -18.54
N LEU A 244 44.08 31.99 -17.47
CA LEU A 244 43.16 32.54 -16.49
C LEU A 244 43.19 34.07 -16.54
N LEU A 245 42.01 34.69 -16.54
CA LEU A 245 41.83 36.12 -16.33
C LEU A 245 41.57 36.39 -14.85
N ILE A 246 42.36 37.28 -14.25
CA ILE A 246 42.24 37.72 -12.86
C ILE A 246 41.67 39.14 -12.85
N TYR A 247 40.62 39.36 -12.06
CA TYR A 247 39.93 40.64 -11.94
C TYR A 247 39.57 40.95 -10.47
N PRO A 248 39.34 42.22 -10.11
CA PRO A 248 38.93 42.57 -8.74
C PRO A 248 37.55 42.00 -8.39
N ASN A 249 37.37 41.50 -7.16
CA ASN A 249 36.11 40.93 -6.69
C ASN A 249 35.04 42.00 -6.39
N GLN A 250 34.70 42.80 -7.40
CA GLN A 250 33.70 43.88 -7.33
C GLN A 250 32.42 43.48 -8.06
N PRO A 251 31.24 43.88 -7.58
CA PRO A 251 29.96 43.48 -8.17
C PRO A 251 29.79 43.94 -9.63
N GLN A 252 30.43 45.03 -10.04
CA GLN A 252 30.42 45.49 -11.44
C GLN A 252 31.23 44.55 -12.35
N LYS A 253 32.40 44.08 -11.89
CA LYS A 253 33.30 43.21 -12.65
C LYS A 253 32.82 41.77 -12.66
N GLN A 254 32.23 41.31 -11.55
CA GLN A 254 31.52 40.04 -11.49
C GLN A 254 30.44 39.96 -12.58
N LYS A 255 29.59 40.98 -12.73
CA LYS A 255 28.57 41.01 -13.79
C LYS A 255 29.14 40.99 -15.21
N ALA A 256 30.35 41.53 -15.40
CA ALA A 256 31.00 41.59 -16.72
C ALA A 256 31.75 40.30 -17.08
N TYR A 257 32.32 39.61 -16.08
CA TYR A 257 33.21 38.46 -16.31
C TYR A 257 32.62 37.12 -15.89
N GLN A 258 31.63 37.05 -14.98
CA GLN A 258 31.01 35.78 -14.60
C GLN A 258 30.22 35.20 -15.77
N ASP A 259 30.46 33.92 -16.03
CA ASP A 259 29.69 33.19 -17.01
C ASP A 259 28.36 32.76 -16.39
N LEU A 260 27.28 33.15 -17.05
CA LEU A 260 25.92 32.75 -16.70
C LEU A 260 25.51 31.61 -17.62
N MET A 261 24.89 30.60 -17.04
CA MET A 261 24.24 29.52 -17.77
C MET A 261 22.72 29.62 -17.58
N VAL A 262 21.99 29.12 -18.58
CA VAL A 262 20.55 28.93 -18.50
C VAL A 262 20.28 27.44 -18.38
N LYS A 263 19.57 27.01 -17.33
CA LYS A 263 19.09 25.64 -17.19
C LYS A 263 17.59 25.63 -16.99
N SER A 264 16.93 24.73 -17.71
CA SER A 264 15.51 24.46 -17.57
C SER A 264 15.31 23.23 -16.70
N PHE A 265 14.50 23.36 -15.66
CA PHE A 265 14.11 22.29 -14.74
C PHE A 265 12.66 21.90 -15.01
N TYR A 266 12.44 20.66 -15.43
CA TYR A 266 11.12 20.07 -15.56
C TYR A 266 10.73 19.44 -14.23
N LEU A 267 9.61 19.87 -13.64
CA LEU A 267 9.15 19.38 -12.35
C LEU A 267 7.98 18.40 -12.55
N GLY A 268 8.11 17.19 -12.02
CA GLY A 268 7.10 16.13 -12.18
C GLY A 268 6.06 16.10 -11.06
N ASN A 269 6.47 16.46 -9.85
CA ASN A 269 5.74 16.25 -8.60
C ASN A 269 5.61 17.54 -7.79
N ALA A 270 6.65 18.38 -7.78
CA ALA A 270 6.64 19.67 -7.11
C ALA A 270 6.01 20.76 -7.98
N ASP A 271 5.37 21.75 -7.33
CA ASP A 271 4.87 22.95 -7.99
C ASP A 271 6.00 23.92 -8.34
N ALA A 272 6.02 24.41 -9.59
CA ALA A 272 7.05 25.32 -10.07
C ALA A 272 7.07 26.67 -9.33
N LYS A 273 5.91 27.20 -8.91
CA LYS A 273 5.87 28.48 -8.16
C LYS A 273 6.45 28.33 -6.77
N ALA A 274 6.07 27.27 -6.05
CA ALA A 274 6.64 26.94 -4.75
C ALA A 274 8.17 26.73 -4.83
N THR A 275 8.62 25.98 -5.84
CA THR A 275 10.05 25.69 -6.07
C THR A 275 10.83 26.95 -6.42
N MET A 276 10.26 27.84 -7.24
CA MET A 276 10.85 29.15 -7.54
C MET A 276 11.01 30.01 -6.27
N ALA A 277 10.00 30.04 -5.40
CA ALA A 277 10.07 30.81 -4.14
C ALA A 277 11.18 30.29 -3.21
N MET A 278 11.34 28.97 -3.13
CA MET A 278 12.44 28.32 -2.41
C MET A 278 13.81 28.67 -3.02
N LEU A 279 13.96 28.57 -4.34
CA LEU A 279 15.24 28.88 -5.00
C LEU A 279 15.59 30.38 -4.91
N ARG A 280 14.60 31.27 -4.96
CA ARG A 280 14.80 32.72 -4.83
C ARG A 280 15.34 33.09 -3.44
N THR A 281 14.91 32.36 -2.40
CA THR A 281 15.31 32.61 -1.02
C THR A 281 16.64 31.96 -0.66
N LEU A 282 16.87 30.72 -1.11
CA LEU A 282 18.08 29.95 -0.78
C LEU A 282 19.28 30.26 -1.69
N VAL A 283 19.06 30.39 -2.99
CA VAL A 283 20.13 30.62 -3.99
C VAL A 283 20.30 32.11 -4.31
N LYS A 284 19.44 32.99 -3.75
CA LYS A 284 19.43 34.44 -3.99
C LYS A 284 19.37 34.84 -5.48
N THR A 285 18.88 33.94 -6.35
CA THR A 285 18.78 34.15 -7.79
C THR A 285 17.67 35.12 -8.16
N ARG A 286 17.93 36.03 -9.11
CA ARG A 286 16.96 37.04 -9.59
C ARG A 286 16.26 36.67 -10.89
N ASP A 287 16.96 35.96 -11.77
CA ASP A 287 16.52 35.67 -13.14
C ASP A 287 15.94 34.25 -13.23
N MET A 288 14.67 34.12 -12.84
CA MET A 288 13.91 32.88 -12.98
C MET A 288 12.59 33.15 -13.67
N TYR A 289 12.17 32.22 -14.51
CA TYR A 289 10.91 32.25 -15.22
C TYR A 289 10.19 30.92 -15.04
N VAL A 290 8.88 30.97 -14.78
CA VAL A 290 8.05 29.78 -14.60
C VAL A 290 7.02 29.75 -15.73
N ASP A 291 6.90 28.59 -16.37
CA ASP A 291 5.78 28.26 -17.23
C ASP A 291 4.85 27.27 -16.51
N ASP A 292 3.69 27.78 -16.09
CA ASP A 292 2.67 27.00 -15.37
C ASP A 292 2.07 25.87 -16.23
N ARG A 293 2.03 26.03 -17.56
CA ARG A 293 1.39 25.04 -18.45
C ARG A 293 2.23 23.77 -18.58
N LEU A 294 3.55 23.93 -18.52
CA LEU A 294 4.52 22.84 -18.64
C LEU A 294 5.15 22.45 -17.30
N ASN A 295 4.74 23.09 -16.19
CA ASN A 295 5.39 22.99 -14.88
C ASN A 295 6.93 23.09 -15.01
N LEU A 296 7.38 24.09 -15.77
CA LEU A 296 8.78 24.29 -16.14
C LEU A 296 9.34 25.51 -15.43
N LEU A 297 10.50 25.35 -14.80
CA LEU A 297 11.27 26.43 -14.21
C LEU A 297 12.54 26.66 -15.03
N VAL A 298 12.66 27.83 -15.64
CA VAL A 298 13.87 28.27 -16.34
C VAL A 298 14.66 29.19 -15.41
N MET A 299 15.92 28.84 -15.16
CA MET A 299 16.82 29.58 -14.28
C MET A 299 18.04 30.06 -15.07
N ARG A 300 18.41 31.33 -14.92
CA ARG A 300 19.67 31.87 -15.42
C ARG A 300 20.54 32.32 -14.27
N ASP A 301 21.67 31.65 -14.04
CA ASP A 301 22.60 32.00 -12.97
C ASP A 301 24.01 31.41 -13.23
N THR A 302 24.92 31.61 -12.30
CA THR A 302 26.24 31.01 -12.28
C THR A 302 26.19 29.48 -12.26
N PRO A 303 27.21 28.79 -12.83
CA PRO A 303 27.32 27.33 -12.81
C PRO A 303 27.08 26.68 -11.45
N ASP A 304 27.64 27.27 -10.40
CA ASP A 304 27.61 26.70 -9.07
C ASP A 304 26.23 26.89 -8.40
N ALA A 305 25.57 28.02 -8.67
CA ALA A 305 24.18 28.25 -8.28
C ALA A 305 23.23 27.25 -8.95
N ILE A 306 23.44 26.96 -10.25
CA ILE A 306 22.62 25.96 -10.97
C ILE A 306 22.82 24.55 -10.42
N ARG A 307 24.05 24.15 -10.06
CA ARG A 307 24.32 22.85 -9.43
C ARG A 307 23.68 22.73 -8.05
N LEU A 308 23.67 23.82 -7.28
CA LEU A 308 22.99 23.86 -5.99
C LEU A 308 21.47 23.76 -6.18
N ALA A 309 20.91 24.52 -7.13
CA ALA A 309 19.50 24.47 -7.49
C ALA A 309 19.09 23.07 -7.96
N GLU A 310 19.91 22.39 -8.74
CA GLU A 310 19.66 21.00 -9.18
C GLU A 310 19.52 20.04 -8.00
N LYS A 311 20.41 20.14 -7.00
CA LYS A 311 20.31 19.33 -5.77
C LYS A 311 19.06 19.67 -4.97
N LEU A 312 18.73 20.96 -4.83
CA LEU A 312 17.54 21.43 -4.11
C LEU A 312 16.25 20.95 -4.79
N VAL A 313 16.18 21.08 -6.12
CA VAL A 313 15.06 20.60 -6.94
C VAL A 313 14.92 19.10 -6.84
N ALA A 314 16.02 18.33 -6.91
CA ALA A 314 15.97 16.88 -6.78
C ALA A 314 15.45 16.40 -5.42
N VAL A 315 15.71 17.15 -4.34
CA VAL A 315 15.18 16.85 -3.00
C VAL A 315 13.70 17.23 -2.88
N GLN A 316 13.26 18.26 -3.59
CA GLN A 316 11.89 18.77 -3.52
C GLN A 316 10.93 18.03 -4.47
N ASP A 317 11.38 17.65 -5.66
CA ASP A 317 10.60 16.99 -6.73
C ASP A 317 10.48 15.47 -6.48
N LEU A 318 10.13 15.11 -5.25
CA LEU A 318 9.86 13.73 -4.86
C LEU A 318 8.37 13.44 -5.01
N ALA A 319 8.05 12.23 -5.45
CA ALA A 319 6.67 11.78 -5.52
C ALA A 319 6.03 11.72 -4.13
N GLU A 320 4.85 12.30 -4.01
CA GLU A 320 4.05 12.20 -2.79
C GLU A 320 3.62 10.74 -2.56
N PRO A 321 3.61 10.28 -1.30
CA PRO A 321 3.19 8.93 -1.00
C PRO A 321 1.68 8.84 -1.12
N GLU A 322 1.22 7.63 -1.44
CA GLU A 322 -0.19 7.34 -1.67
C GLU A 322 -0.57 6.09 -0.89
N VAL A 323 -1.77 6.10 -0.33
CA VAL A 323 -2.29 5.02 0.51
C VAL A 323 -3.55 4.47 -0.14
N MET A 324 -3.58 3.16 -0.31
CA MET A 324 -4.80 2.41 -0.58
C MET A 324 -5.44 2.03 0.74
N LEU A 325 -6.69 2.40 0.93
CA LEU A 325 -7.49 2.09 2.11
C LEU A 325 -8.50 1.02 1.71
N ASP A 326 -8.37 -0.15 2.33
CA ASP A 326 -9.36 -1.22 2.28
C ASP A 326 -10.24 -1.07 3.54
N VAL A 327 -11.53 -0.83 3.37
CA VAL A 327 -12.50 -0.76 4.48
C VAL A 327 -13.45 -1.93 4.34
N GLU A 328 -13.71 -2.64 5.42
CA GLU A 328 -14.65 -3.76 5.44
C GLU A 328 -15.72 -3.53 6.49
N VAL A 329 -16.98 -3.64 6.07
CA VAL A 329 -18.15 -3.56 6.95
C VAL A 329 -18.85 -4.90 6.91
N LEU A 330 -18.90 -5.56 8.06
CA LEU A 330 -19.55 -6.84 8.26
C LEU A 330 -20.75 -6.63 9.19
N GLU A 331 -21.95 -6.97 8.73
CA GLU A 331 -23.16 -7.04 9.57
C GLU A 331 -23.76 -8.44 9.51
N ILE A 332 -23.89 -9.07 10.67
CA ILE A 332 -24.48 -10.40 10.83
C ILE A 332 -25.74 -10.23 11.66
N LYS A 333 -26.89 -10.62 11.10
CA LYS A 333 -28.18 -10.61 11.79
C LYS A 333 -28.71 -12.02 11.89
N ARG A 334 -28.99 -12.48 13.11
CA ARG A 334 -29.57 -13.79 13.42
C ARG A 334 -30.88 -13.59 14.17
N GLY A 335 -31.98 -14.07 13.59
CA GLY A 335 -33.31 -14.05 14.20
C GLY A 335 -33.80 -15.46 14.44
N ARG A 336 -34.25 -15.76 15.66
CA ARG A 336 -34.86 -17.03 16.04
C ARG A 336 -36.22 -16.78 16.68
N LEU A 337 -37.26 -17.36 16.09
CA LEU A 337 -38.62 -17.36 16.60
C LEU A 337 -39.00 -18.79 17.00
N LEU A 338 -39.55 -18.96 18.20
CA LEU A 338 -40.18 -20.19 18.65
C LEU A 338 -41.56 -19.84 19.22
N ASP A 339 -42.60 -20.20 18.49
CA ASP A 339 -43.99 -20.10 18.93
C ASP A 339 -44.55 -21.51 19.11
N LEU A 340 -44.71 -21.90 20.38
CA LEU A 340 -45.06 -23.25 20.76
C LEU A 340 -46.13 -23.27 21.85
N GLY A 341 -47.26 -23.91 21.56
CA GLY A 341 -48.29 -24.25 22.53
C GLY A 341 -49.71 -24.17 21.98
N ILE A 342 -50.69 -24.15 22.89
CA ILE A 342 -52.11 -24.09 22.54
C ILE A 342 -52.64 -22.71 22.90
N GLN A 343 -53.16 -22.00 21.90
CA GLN A 343 -53.82 -20.71 22.10
C GLN A 343 -55.26 -20.95 22.54
N TYR A 344 -55.52 -20.71 23.82
CA TYR A 344 -56.87 -20.79 24.38
C TYR A 344 -57.65 -19.49 24.13
N PRO A 345 -58.96 -19.59 23.88
CA PRO A 345 -59.83 -18.43 23.72
C PRO A 345 -59.84 -17.59 25.00
N ASN A 346 -59.62 -16.28 24.84
CA ASN A 346 -59.57 -15.29 25.91
C ASN A 346 -60.84 -14.43 26.01
N GLN A 347 -61.80 -14.65 25.11
CA GLN A 347 -63.07 -13.94 25.04
C GLN A 347 -64.18 -14.89 24.57
N PHE A 348 -65.38 -14.69 25.10
CA PHE A 348 -66.59 -15.35 24.68
C PHE A 348 -67.44 -14.35 23.91
N SER A 349 -67.91 -14.71 22.72
CA SER A 349 -68.76 -13.83 21.91
C SER A 349 -70.21 -14.28 22.01
N LEU A 350 -71.11 -13.32 22.20
CA LEU A 350 -72.54 -13.55 22.13
C LEU A 350 -72.97 -13.36 20.67
N LEU A 351 -73.42 -14.43 20.05
CA LEU A 351 -73.92 -14.41 18.69
C LEU A 351 -75.36 -13.87 18.73
N ASN A 352 -75.54 -12.57 18.43
CA ASN A 352 -76.86 -11.96 18.34
C ASN A 352 -77.51 -12.29 16.99
N THR A 353 -77.96 -13.53 16.83
CA THR A 353 -78.66 -14.00 15.64
C THR A 353 -80.17 -13.82 15.79
N ILE A 354 -80.79 -13.14 14.84
CA ILE A 354 -82.23 -13.24 14.62
C ILE A 354 -82.42 -14.23 13.47
N THR A 355 -83.13 -15.32 13.74
CA THR A 355 -83.74 -16.16 12.71
C THR A 355 -84.83 -15.33 12.04
N THR A 356 -84.53 -14.74 10.88
CA THR A 356 -85.51 -13.93 10.15
C THR A 356 -86.32 -14.84 9.21
N ASP A 357 -87.60 -14.97 9.58
CA ASP A 357 -88.75 -15.52 8.87
C ASP A 357 -88.91 -17.03 8.59
N THR A 358 -90.01 -17.53 9.15
CA THR A 358 -90.64 -18.81 8.85
C THR A 358 -91.62 -18.59 7.70
N ALA A 359 -91.27 -19.03 6.48
CA ALA A 359 -92.22 -19.06 5.39
C ALA A 359 -93.09 -20.34 5.50
N THR A 360 -94.30 -20.20 6.04
CA THR A 360 -95.34 -21.25 5.95
C THR A 360 -95.99 -21.20 4.58
N SER A 361 -95.65 -22.13 3.68
CA SER A 361 -96.43 -22.40 2.47
C SER A 361 -97.41 -23.53 2.74
N SER A 362 -98.71 -23.23 2.72
CA SER A 362 -99.77 -24.22 2.91
C SER A 362 -100.20 -24.81 1.56
N THR A 363 -99.78 -26.03 1.27
CA THR A 363 -100.44 -26.92 0.31
C THR A 363 -101.26 -27.97 1.06
N VAL A 364 -102.39 -28.38 0.48
CA VAL A 364 -103.40 -29.24 1.13
C VAL A 364 -102.77 -30.58 1.52
N GLY A 365 -102.58 -30.78 2.83
CA GLY A 365 -102.04 -32.01 3.42
C GLY A 365 -100.70 -31.80 4.13
N ALA A 366 -100.79 -31.30 5.37
CA ALA A 366 -99.71 -31.00 6.33
C ALA A 366 -98.87 -29.73 6.07
N PRO A 367 -98.71 -28.84 7.07
CA PRO A 367 -97.86 -27.66 6.94
C PRO A 367 -96.38 -28.06 6.91
N VAL A 368 -95.67 -27.70 5.84
CA VAL A 368 -94.20 -27.79 5.77
C VAL A 368 -93.62 -26.43 6.18
N VAL A 369 -92.93 -26.44 7.33
CA VAL A 369 -92.21 -25.28 7.85
C VAL A 369 -90.80 -25.31 7.28
N THR A 370 -90.45 -24.35 6.43
CA THR A 370 -89.09 -24.23 5.87
C THR A 370 -88.42 -23.03 6.51
N THR A 371 -87.42 -23.27 7.37
CA THR A 371 -86.65 -22.23 8.06
C THR A 371 -85.34 -21.95 7.32
N ASN A 372 -85.24 -20.82 6.63
CA ASN A 372 -83.97 -20.37 6.04
C ASN A 372 -83.28 -19.39 7.01
N THR A 373 -82.11 -19.78 7.52
CA THR A 373 -81.37 -18.97 8.50
C THR A 373 -80.28 -18.15 7.79
N THR A 374 -80.45 -16.83 7.71
CA THR A 374 -79.41 -15.89 7.25
C THR A 374 -78.83 -15.12 8.45
N LEU A 375 -77.50 -15.06 8.54
CA LEU A 375 -76.77 -14.50 9.68
C LEU A 375 -76.44 -13.02 9.41
N SER A 376 -77.04 -12.09 10.16
CA SER A 376 -76.76 -10.64 10.06
C SER A 376 -76.56 -10.00 11.45
N PRO A 377 -75.48 -9.23 11.70
CA PRO A 377 -75.17 -8.67 13.02
C PRO A 377 -75.97 -7.40 13.34
N LEU A 378 -76.79 -7.42 14.41
CA LEU A 378 -77.57 -6.29 14.95
C LEU A 378 -77.13 -5.89 16.39
N PRO A 379 -77.51 -4.69 16.89
CA PRO A 379 -77.21 -4.26 18.27
C PRO A 379 -77.91 -5.15 19.32
N LEU A 380 -77.21 -5.48 20.41
CA LEU A 380 -77.74 -6.30 21.51
C LEU A 380 -78.82 -5.55 22.30
N THR A 381 -79.98 -6.19 22.50
CA THR A 381 -81.10 -5.67 23.31
C THR A 381 -81.27 -6.46 24.60
N VAL A 382 -81.84 -5.84 25.64
CA VAL A 382 -82.03 -6.44 26.98
C VAL A 382 -82.90 -7.70 26.94
N ASP A 383 -83.83 -7.79 25.99
CA ASP A 383 -84.73 -8.93 25.87
C ASP A 383 -84.02 -10.18 25.31
N LYS A 384 -83.03 -9.99 24.43
CA LYS A 384 -82.18 -11.09 23.94
C LYS A 384 -81.24 -11.62 25.01
N LEU A 385 -80.85 -10.81 25.99
CA LEU A 385 -80.10 -11.27 27.16
C LEU A 385 -80.93 -12.20 28.08
N ARG A 386 -82.27 -12.10 28.04
CA ARG A 386 -83.16 -12.97 28.85
C ARG A 386 -83.37 -14.35 28.24
N HIS A 387 -83.20 -14.49 26.93
CA HIS A 387 -83.43 -15.73 26.19
C HIS A 387 -82.14 -16.33 25.60
N LEU A 388 -81.00 -16.03 26.21
CA LEU A 388 -79.71 -16.55 25.78
C LEU A 388 -79.67 -18.08 25.96
N THR A 389 -79.49 -18.80 24.86
CA THR A 389 -79.29 -20.26 24.87
C THR A 389 -77.82 -20.61 24.67
N GLY A 390 -77.45 -21.87 24.95
CA GLY A 390 -76.07 -22.34 24.73
C GLY A 390 -75.60 -22.25 23.27
N ALA A 391 -76.53 -22.15 22.30
CA ALA A 391 -76.21 -21.96 20.88
C ALA A 391 -75.83 -20.50 20.54
N ASP A 392 -76.19 -19.55 21.39
CA ASP A 392 -75.93 -18.11 21.21
C ASP A 392 -74.57 -17.70 21.82
N ILE A 393 -73.87 -18.62 22.50
CA ILE A 393 -72.53 -18.41 23.05
C ILE A 393 -71.54 -19.15 22.15
N THR A 394 -70.71 -18.40 21.43
CA THR A 394 -69.64 -18.98 20.61
C THR A 394 -68.28 -18.73 21.24
N MET A 395 -67.41 -19.73 21.11
CA MET A 395 -66.04 -19.70 21.58
C MET A 395 -65.14 -20.10 20.40
N ASN A 396 -64.06 -19.34 20.20
CA ASN A 396 -63.07 -19.71 19.18
C ASN A 396 -62.43 -21.05 19.55
N THR A 397 -62.30 -21.94 18.57
CA THR A 397 -61.67 -23.24 18.76
C THR A 397 -60.19 -23.07 19.13
N PRO A 398 -59.68 -23.80 20.14
CA PRO A 398 -58.28 -23.71 20.51
C PRO A 398 -57.40 -24.14 19.33
N GLN A 399 -56.41 -23.31 18.99
CA GLN A 399 -55.46 -23.57 17.91
C GLN A 399 -54.10 -23.95 18.50
N ALA A 400 -53.40 -24.89 17.88
CA ALA A 400 -52.05 -25.27 18.28
C ALA A 400 -51.02 -24.58 17.37
N ASN A 401 -50.11 -23.80 17.96
CA ASN A 401 -48.99 -23.19 17.28
C ASN A 401 -47.74 -24.05 17.50
N LEU A 402 -47.14 -24.53 16.40
CA LEU A 402 -45.90 -25.30 16.39
C LEU A 402 -44.95 -24.69 15.35
N ASN A 403 -44.63 -23.41 15.52
CA ASN A 403 -43.79 -22.68 14.57
C ASN A 403 -42.39 -22.42 15.15
N LYS A 404 -41.35 -22.81 14.41
CA LYS A 404 -39.98 -22.43 14.69
C LYS A 404 -39.37 -21.84 13.42
N VAL A 405 -38.94 -20.59 13.49
CA VAL A 405 -38.29 -19.89 12.38
C VAL A 405 -36.88 -19.51 12.80
N ASP A 406 -35.89 -19.95 12.04
CA ASP A 406 -34.50 -19.51 12.16
C ASP A 406 -34.14 -18.71 10.90
N SER A 407 -33.55 -17.53 11.06
CA SER A 407 -33.16 -16.60 10.00
C SER A 407 -31.75 -16.10 10.24
N ASP A 408 -30.91 -16.12 9.20
CA ASP A 408 -29.53 -15.64 9.24
C ASP A 408 -29.28 -14.75 8.01
N VAL A 409 -28.76 -13.55 8.22
CA VAL A 409 -28.43 -12.57 7.16
C VAL A 409 -27.01 -12.08 7.39
N ASN A 410 -26.19 -12.06 6.33
CA ASN A 410 -24.83 -11.54 6.35
C ASN A 410 -24.67 -10.47 5.26
N ILE A 411 -24.18 -9.30 5.62
CA ILE A 411 -23.93 -8.17 4.73
C ILE A 411 -22.43 -7.85 4.82
N LEU A 412 -21.75 -7.89 3.68
CA LEU A 412 -20.35 -7.48 3.55
C LEU A 412 -20.22 -6.37 2.51
N ALA A 413 -19.64 -5.25 2.91
CA ALA A 413 -19.20 -4.20 2.00
C ALA A 413 -17.67 -4.04 2.10
N ASN A 414 -16.97 -4.03 0.96
CA ASN A 414 -15.51 -3.83 0.89
C ASN A 414 -15.15 -2.70 -0.08
N PRO A 415 -15.42 -1.43 0.26
CA PRO A 415 -14.96 -0.30 -0.53
C PRO A 415 -13.43 -0.14 -0.43
N ARG A 416 -12.80 0.14 -1.58
CA ARG A 416 -11.37 0.39 -1.69
C ARG A 416 -11.12 1.74 -2.32
N ILE A 417 -10.20 2.50 -1.75
CA ILE A 417 -9.83 3.80 -2.30
C ILE A 417 -8.35 4.07 -2.20
N ARG A 418 -7.79 4.66 -3.25
CA ARG A 418 -6.44 5.21 -3.27
C ARG A 418 -6.51 6.71 -3.03
N VAL A 419 -5.75 7.20 -2.06
CA VAL A 419 -5.75 8.60 -1.65
C VAL A 419 -4.30 9.08 -1.50
N LYS A 420 -4.03 10.32 -1.91
CA LYS A 420 -2.73 10.96 -1.70
C LYS A 420 -2.54 11.36 -0.24
N ASN A 421 -1.29 11.50 0.16
CA ASN A 421 -0.93 11.97 1.49
C ASN A 421 -1.52 13.36 1.79
N ARG A 422 -2.19 13.50 2.93
CA ARG A 422 -2.84 14.74 3.39
C ARG A 422 -3.98 15.25 2.50
N GLU A 423 -4.47 14.43 1.58
CA GLU A 423 -5.62 14.77 0.75
C GLU A 423 -6.89 14.11 1.29
N LYS A 424 -8.00 14.86 1.31
CA LYS A 424 -9.31 14.32 1.70
C LYS A 424 -9.95 13.64 0.51
N ALA A 425 -10.35 12.39 0.69
CA ALA A 425 -11.17 11.68 -0.26
C ALA A 425 -12.54 11.34 0.32
N LYS A 426 -13.55 11.35 -0.54
CA LYS A 426 -14.94 11.09 -0.19
C LYS A 426 -15.53 10.06 -1.15
N ILE A 427 -16.18 9.05 -0.62
CA ILE A 427 -16.86 7.99 -1.38
C ILE A 427 -18.29 7.93 -0.92
N HIS A 428 -19.22 7.90 -1.85
CA HIS A 428 -20.65 7.77 -1.59
C HIS A 428 -21.16 6.69 -2.54
N ILE A 429 -21.63 5.56 -2.00
CA ILE A 429 -22.14 4.42 -2.74
C ILE A 429 -23.54 4.12 -2.20
N GLY A 430 -24.58 4.42 -2.96
CA GLY A 430 -25.95 4.28 -2.48
C GLY A 430 -26.98 4.90 -3.42
N ASP A 431 -28.22 4.90 -2.95
CA ASP A 431 -29.37 5.42 -3.66
C ASP A 431 -29.82 6.77 -3.07
N LYS A 432 -30.38 7.63 -3.91
CA LYS A 432 -31.05 8.86 -3.47
C LYS A 432 -32.54 8.62 -3.34
N VAL A 433 -33.05 8.57 -2.12
CA VAL A 433 -34.46 8.31 -1.84
C VAL A 433 -35.23 9.63 -1.78
N PRO A 434 -36.26 9.84 -2.63
CA PRO A 434 -37.10 11.02 -2.54
C PRO A 434 -38.02 10.94 -1.32
N VAL A 435 -38.02 11.99 -0.51
CA VAL A 435 -38.91 12.21 0.63
C VAL A 435 -39.83 13.37 0.29
N ILE A 436 -41.12 13.08 0.13
CA ILE A 436 -42.15 14.07 -0.17
C ILE A 436 -42.64 14.67 1.14
N THR A 437 -42.43 15.96 1.33
CA THR A 437 -42.96 16.72 2.47
C THR A 437 -44.15 17.55 1.99
N SER A 438 -45.34 17.31 2.54
CA SER A 438 -46.53 18.10 2.25
C SER A 438 -46.72 19.16 3.33
N ASN A 439 -46.69 20.43 2.93
CA ASN A 439 -47.03 21.56 3.80
C ASN A 439 -48.41 22.08 3.41
N THR A 440 -49.37 22.00 4.34
CA THR A 440 -50.67 22.65 4.18
C THR A 440 -50.57 24.09 4.67
N THR A 441 -50.69 25.05 3.76
CA THR A 441 -50.77 26.47 4.15
C THR A 441 -52.11 26.77 4.83
N SER A 442 -52.16 27.82 5.66
CA SER A 442 -53.35 28.21 6.44
C SER A 442 -54.60 28.53 5.58
N THR A 443 -54.43 28.63 4.26
CA THR A 443 -55.49 28.84 3.26
C THR A 443 -56.02 27.53 2.65
N GLY A 444 -55.52 26.36 3.10
CA GLY A 444 -55.97 25.04 2.63
C GLY A 444 -55.28 24.55 1.35
N VAL A 445 -54.29 25.28 0.82
CA VAL A 445 -53.48 24.81 -0.32
C VAL A 445 -52.39 23.86 0.18
N VAL A 446 -52.39 22.63 -0.32
CA VAL A 446 -51.35 21.62 -0.07
C VAL A 446 -50.23 21.84 -1.08
N SER A 447 -49.03 22.16 -0.58
CA SER A 447 -47.81 22.24 -1.39
C SER A 447 -46.92 21.05 -1.06
N GLU A 448 -46.51 20.30 -2.08
CA GLU A 448 -45.60 19.17 -1.93
C GLU A 448 -44.19 19.59 -2.36
N SER A 449 -43.20 19.33 -1.50
CA SER A 449 -41.78 19.52 -1.79
C SER A 449 -41.07 18.17 -1.75
N VAL A 450 -40.25 17.89 -2.76
CA VAL A 450 -39.46 16.65 -2.84
C VAL A 450 -38.03 16.95 -2.41
N SER A 451 -37.60 16.33 -1.31
CA SER A 451 -36.21 16.36 -0.82
C SER A 451 -35.56 15.00 -1.04
N TYR A 452 -34.30 14.95 -1.47
CA TYR A 452 -33.58 13.68 -1.67
C TYR A 452 -32.67 13.41 -0.47
N LEU A 453 -32.77 12.20 0.08
CA LEU A 453 -31.89 11.71 1.13
C LEU A 453 -30.96 10.64 0.57
N ASP A 454 -29.66 10.77 0.80
CA ASP A 454 -28.66 9.79 0.38
C ASP A 454 -28.68 8.59 1.35
N VAL A 455 -28.90 7.38 0.84
CA VAL A 455 -28.92 6.15 1.62
C VAL A 455 -27.90 5.17 1.03
N GLY A 456 -26.93 4.76 1.82
CA GLY A 456 -25.89 3.81 1.42
C GLY A 456 -24.64 3.96 2.26
N LEU A 457 -23.48 3.65 1.69
CA LEU A 457 -22.19 3.79 2.32
C LEU A 457 -21.53 5.12 1.96
N LYS A 458 -21.19 5.91 2.98
CA LYS A 458 -20.42 7.14 2.86
C LYS A 458 -19.12 7.01 3.65
N LEU A 459 -18.00 7.20 2.97
CA LEU A 459 -16.66 7.11 3.55
C LEU A 459 -15.89 8.39 3.25
N ASP A 460 -15.54 9.12 4.30
CA ASP A 460 -14.67 10.29 4.26
C ASP A 460 -13.34 9.92 4.93
N VAL A 461 -12.23 10.05 4.20
CA VAL A 461 -10.91 9.62 4.66
C VAL A 461 -9.83 10.64 4.33
N GLU A 462 -8.89 10.81 5.24
CA GLU A 462 -7.72 11.68 5.09
C GLU A 462 -6.50 10.96 5.70
N PRO A 463 -5.67 10.30 4.88
CA PRO A 463 -4.48 9.61 5.36
C PRO A 463 -3.29 10.57 5.43
N THR A 464 -2.45 10.37 6.44
CA THR A 464 -1.14 11.02 6.61
C THR A 464 -0.08 9.93 6.79
N VAL A 465 0.87 9.86 5.86
CA VAL A 465 1.98 8.90 5.92
C VAL A 465 3.12 9.46 6.77
N LEU A 466 3.59 8.68 7.74
CA LEU A 466 4.71 9.01 8.63
C LEU A 466 5.98 8.25 8.24
N MET A 467 7.13 8.71 8.76
CA MET A 467 8.48 8.21 8.41
C MET A 467 8.74 6.72 8.69
N ARG A 468 7.95 6.07 9.56
CA ARG A 468 8.08 4.63 9.89
C ARG A 468 7.10 3.74 9.12
N GLN A 469 6.59 4.21 7.97
CA GLN A 469 5.49 3.56 7.24
C GLN A 469 4.20 3.40 8.06
N ASP A 470 4.10 4.13 9.18
CA ASP A 470 2.84 4.26 9.89
C ASP A 470 1.95 5.24 9.12
N VAL A 471 0.67 4.93 9.05
CA VAL A 471 -0.35 5.77 8.43
C VAL A 471 -1.30 6.24 9.53
N GLN A 472 -1.34 7.54 9.75
CA GLN A 472 -2.40 8.16 10.53
C GLN A 472 -3.60 8.42 9.61
N ILE A 473 -4.77 7.93 9.97
CA ILE A 473 -5.98 8.05 9.16
C ILE A 473 -7.03 8.77 10.00
N LYS A 474 -7.54 9.89 9.48
CA LYS A 474 -8.80 10.46 9.94
C LYS A 474 -9.92 9.89 9.07
N VAL A 475 -10.83 9.15 9.69
CA VAL A 475 -11.91 8.42 8.99
C VAL A 475 -13.26 8.80 9.57
N GLY A 476 -14.23 9.01 8.68
CA GLY A 476 -15.66 9.06 8.96
C GLY A 476 -16.37 8.08 8.05
N LEU A 477 -17.00 7.06 8.62
CA LEU A 477 -17.76 6.04 7.91
C LEU A 477 -19.21 6.10 8.37
N GLU A 478 -20.13 6.21 7.42
CA GLU A 478 -21.56 6.12 7.63
C GLU A 478 -22.14 5.04 6.72
N VAL A 479 -22.93 4.15 7.28
CA VAL A 479 -23.65 3.10 6.56
C VAL A 479 -25.13 3.23 6.86
N SER A 480 -25.88 3.50 5.81
CA SER A 480 -27.31 3.78 5.86
C SER A 480 -28.07 2.78 5.00
N ASN A 481 -29.15 2.21 5.54
CA ASN A 481 -30.01 1.26 4.83
C ASN A 481 -31.50 1.57 5.05
N ILE A 482 -32.32 1.27 4.06
CA ILE A 482 -33.78 1.39 4.18
C ILE A 482 -34.29 0.19 4.98
N VAL A 483 -34.85 0.43 6.16
CA VAL A 483 -35.33 -0.60 7.08
C VAL A 483 -36.77 -1.00 6.77
N ARG A 484 -37.65 -0.01 6.55
CA ARG A 484 -39.04 -0.25 6.12
C ARG A 484 -39.63 0.95 5.40
N GLU A 485 -40.65 0.68 4.58
CA GLU A 485 -41.55 1.68 4.03
C GLU A 485 -42.78 1.82 4.95
N ILE A 486 -43.09 3.06 5.33
CA ILE A 486 -44.24 3.42 6.16
C ILE A 486 -45.19 4.21 5.27
N ARG A 487 -46.35 3.62 4.98
CA ARG A 487 -47.41 4.34 4.28
C ARG A 487 -48.23 5.12 5.29
N SER A 488 -48.21 6.45 5.18
CA SER A 488 -49.04 7.33 6.01
C SER A 488 -50.51 7.18 5.63
N ASN A 489 -51.43 7.53 6.54
CA ASN A 489 -52.90 7.47 6.32
C ASN A 489 -53.34 8.28 5.09
N ASN A 490 -52.56 9.29 4.68
CA ASN A 490 -52.81 10.12 3.50
C ASN A 490 -52.29 9.49 2.19
N GLY A 491 -51.78 8.25 2.22
CA GLY A 491 -51.24 7.56 1.05
C GLY A 491 -49.78 7.88 0.71
N THR A 492 -49.16 8.87 1.37
CA THR A 492 -47.74 9.23 1.22
C THR A 492 -46.83 8.10 1.73
N LEU A 493 -45.85 7.71 0.90
CA LEU A 493 -44.83 6.73 1.25
C LEU A 493 -43.68 7.45 1.96
N THR A 494 -43.33 7.01 3.18
CA THR A 494 -42.19 7.50 3.97
C THR A 494 -41.26 6.34 4.28
N TYR A 495 -39.97 6.59 4.49
CA TYR A 495 -38.98 5.54 4.70
C TYR A 495 -38.37 5.65 6.10
N GLN A 496 -38.19 4.53 6.78
CA GLN A 496 -37.36 4.43 7.97
C GLN A 496 -35.93 4.07 7.53
N ILE A 497 -34.98 5.00 7.70
CA ILE A 497 -33.56 4.78 7.41
C ILE A 497 -32.84 4.37 8.69
N GLY A 498 -32.17 3.23 8.69
CA GLY A 498 -31.24 2.83 9.73
C GLY A 498 -29.85 3.36 9.37
N THR A 499 -29.20 4.07 10.30
CA THR A 499 -27.87 4.64 10.08
C THR A 499 -26.88 4.14 11.13
N ARG A 500 -25.66 3.85 10.70
CA ARG A 500 -24.53 3.41 11.54
C ARG A 500 -23.36 4.32 11.21
N ASN A 501 -22.86 5.07 12.19
CA ASN A 501 -21.80 6.05 11.96
C ASN A 501 -20.62 5.81 12.93
N ALA A 502 -19.41 5.84 12.39
CA ALA A 502 -18.16 5.79 13.14
C ALA A 502 -17.20 6.86 12.61
N GLY A 503 -16.71 7.72 13.51
CA GLY A 503 -15.71 8.74 13.19
C GLY A 503 -14.57 8.69 14.19
N THR A 504 -13.33 8.55 13.72
CA THR A 504 -12.16 8.54 14.59
C THR A 504 -10.88 8.91 13.83
N THR A 505 -9.80 9.12 14.57
CA THR A 505 -8.45 9.25 14.04
C THR A 505 -7.60 8.16 14.65
N LEU A 506 -7.05 7.29 13.82
CA LEU A 506 -6.24 6.16 14.25
C LEU A 506 -4.88 6.17 13.53
N ARG A 507 -3.92 5.45 14.10
CA ARG A 507 -2.60 5.24 13.51
C ARG A 507 -2.38 3.74 13.38
N LEU A 508 -2.16 3.26 12.17
CA LEU A 508 -1.89 1.86 11.88
C LEU A 508 -0.57 1.72 11.13
N ARG A 509 0.02 0.53 11.17
CA ARG A 509 1.13 0.18 10.29
C ARG A 509 0.62 -0.17 8.88
N ASP A 510 1.52 -0.11 7.92
CA ASP A 510 1.26 -0.62 6.57
C ASP A 510 0.81 -2.09 6.59
N GLY A 511 -0.32 -2.39 5.96
CA GLY A 511 -0.92 -3.72 5.89
C GLY A 511 -1.61 -4.21 7.18
N GLU A 512 -1.63 -3.41 8.26
CA GLU A 512 -2.26 -3.79 9.53
C GLU A 512 -3.78 -3.55 9.48
N THR A 513 -4.55 -4.62 9.66
CA THR A 513 -6.01 -4.52 9.81
C THR A 513 -6.37 -4.21 11.26
N GLN A 514 -7.13 -3.14 11.49
CA GLN A 514 -7.64 -2.81 12.82
C GLN A 514 -9.15 -2.65 12.82
N VAL A 515 -9.77 -3.06 13.93
CA VAL A 515 -11.19 -2.84 14.20
C VAL A 515 -11.40 -1.38 14.55
N LEU A 516 -12.16 -0.68 13.72
CA LEU A 516 -12.53 0.72 13.92
C LEU A 516 -13.61 0.85 15.00
N ALA A 517 -14.64 0.00 14.89
CA ALA A 517 -15.78 -0.04 15.77
C ALA A 517 -16.47 -1.40 15.67
N GLY A 518 -17.15 -1.81 16.73
CA GLY A 518 -18.02 -2.97 16.74
C GLY A 518 -19.21 -2.77 17.66
N LEU A 519 -20.36 -3.34 17.29
CA LEU A 519 -21.57 -3.32 18.10
C LEU A 519 -22.20 -4.71 18.07
N ILE A 520 -22.52 -5.23 19.26
CA ILE A 520 -23.32 -6.45 19.42
C ILE A 520 -24.61 -6.03 20.11
N SER A 521 -25.73 -6.28 19.45
CA SER A 521 -27.08 -6.06 19.99
C SER A 521 -27.77 -7.41 20.09
N ASP A 522 -28.20 -7.79 21.29
CA ASP A 522 -28.90 -9.04 21.56
C ASP A 522 -30.23 -8.71 22.24
N GLU A 523 -31.35 -9.02 21.57
CA GLU A 523 -32.69 -8.76 22.06
C GLU A 523 -33.45 -10.08 22.23
N ASP A 524 -33.72 -10.43 23.49
CA ASP A 524 -34.50 -11.60 23.88
C ASP A 524 -35.90 -11.15 24.35
N ARG A 525 -36.94 -11.54 23.60
CA ARG A 525 -38.35 -11.29 23.95
C ARG A 525 -39.06 -12.62 24.20
N SER A 526 -39.46 -12.85 25.43
CA SER A 526 -40.29 -14.01 25.80
C SER A 526 -41.65 -13.53 26.28
N SER A 527 -42.72 -14.08 25.71
CA SER A 527 -44.07 -13.90 26.21
C SER A 527 -44.79 -15.23 26.27
N ALA A 528 -45.68 -15.39 27.25
CA ALA A 528 -46.46 -16.61 27.40
C ALA A 528 -47.91 -16.26 27.75
N SER A 529 -48.85 -16.82 27.01
CA SER A 529 -50.27 -16.79 27.34
C SER A 529 -50.66 -18.12 27.96
N LYS A 530 -51.23 -18.12 29.17
CA LYS A 530 -51.53 -19.36 29.89
C LYS A 530 -52.89 -19.28 30.58
N ILE A 531 -53.55 -20.42 30.76
CA ILE A 531 -54.75 -20.51 31.58
C ILE A 531 -54.33 -20.36 33.05
N PRO A 532 -54.90 -19.43 33.83
CA PRO A 532 -54.62 -19.30 35.26
C PRO A 532 -54.85 -20.62 36.00
N GLY A 533 -53.89 -21.04 36.83
CA GLY A 533 -53.93 -22.31 37.57
C GLY A 533 -53.40 -23.49 36.76
N LEU A 534 -54.04 -23.87 35.65
CA LEU A 534 -53.63 -25.05 34.85
C LEU A 534 -52.29 -24.84 34.13
N GLY A 535 -52.00 -23.61 33.71
CA GLY A 535 -50.74 -23.25 33.04
C GLY A 535 -49.52 -23.22 33.97
N ASP A 536 -49.72 -23.21 35.29
CA ASP A 536 -48.65 -23.15 36.30
C ASP A 536 -48.26 -24.53 36.83
N LEU A 537 -48.95 -25.61 36.41
CA LEU A 537 -48.65 -26.97 36.84
C LEU A 537 -47.25 -27.41 36.33
N PRO A 538 -46.40 -28.00 37.19
CA PRO A 538 -45.16 -28.59 36.75
C PRO A 538 -45.44 -29.74 35.77
N LEU A 539 -44.64 -29.87 34.71
CA LEU A 539 -44.79 -30.79 33.56
C LEU A 539 -46.01 -30.55 32.65
N LEU A 540 -47.22 -30.38 33.19
CA LEU A 540 -48.46 -30.29 32.42
C LEU A 540 -48.80 -28.87 31.94
N GLY A 541 -48.25 -27.83 32.57
CA GLY A 541 -48.55 -26.43 32.24
C GLY A 541 -48.23 -26.04 30.79
N ARG A 542 -47.33 -26.77 30.11
CA ARG A 542 -46.98 -26.56 28.70
C ARG A 542 -48.10 -26.93 27.73
N LEU A 543 -49.04 -27.82 28.11
CA LEU A 543 -50.23 -28.10 27.32
C LEU A 543 -51.28 -26.97 27.46
N PHE A 544 -51.26 -26.23 28.57
CA PHE A 544 -52.23 -25.18 28.89
C PHE A 544 -51.69 -23.75 28.70
N SER A 545 -50.62 -23.61 27.90
CA SER A 545 -49.98 -22.34 27.62
C SER A 545 -49.45 -22.27 26.18
N ASN A 546 -49.34 -21.06 25.65
CA ASN A 546 -48.67 -20.72 24.40
C ASN A 546 -47.46 -19.85 24.71
N HIS A 547 -46.26 -20.29 24.33
CA HIS A 547 -45.01 -19.55 24.52
C HIS A 547 -44.54 -18.97 23.19
N HIS A 548 -44.27 -17.68 23.18
CA HIS A 548 -43.74 -16.94 22.05
C HIS A 548 -42.38 -16.34 22.45
N ASN A 549 -41.32 -16.98 21.97
CA ASN A 549 -39.94 -16.60 22.23
C ASN A 549 -39.29 -16.11 20.94
N GLU A 550 -38.87 -14.86 20.93
CA GLU A 550 -38.15 -14.22 19.84
C GLU A 550 -36.76 -13.81 20.34
N ARG A 551 -35.72 -14.15 19.58
CA ARG A 551 -34.34 -13.74 19.83
C ARG A 551 -33.76 -13.10 18.58
N ASN A 552 -33.34 -11.86 18.69
CA ASN A 552 -32.75 -11.10 17.59
C ASN A 552 -31.35 -10.64 17.99
N LYS A 553 -30.33 -11.24 17.35
CA LYS A 553 -28.93 -10.88 17.54
C LYS A 553 -28.39 -10.18 16.30
N THR A 554 -27.78 -9.02 16.47
CA THR A 554 -27.14 -8.24 15.41
C THR A 554 -25.71 -7.91 15.81
N GLU A 555 -24.74 -8.27 14.99
CA GLU A 555 -23.31 -8.01 15.18
C GLU A 555 -22.81 -7.18 14.01
N ILE A 556 -22.16 -6.06 14.31
CA ILE A 556 -21.59 -5.16 13.29
C ILE A 556 -20.11 -4.99 13.63
N VAL A 557 -19.24 -5.17 12.63
CA VAL A 557 -17.79 -4.98 12.76
C VAL A 557 -17.30 -4.14 11.59
N LEU A 558 -16.55 -3.07 11.92
CA LEU A 558 -15.95 -2.16 10.96
C LEU A 558 -14.43 -2.34 11.03
N LEU A 559 -13.82 -2.67 9.91
CA LEU A 559 -12.39 -2.91 9.78
C LEU A 559 -11.79 -1.91 8.79
N ILE A 560 -10.55 -1.52 9.03
CA ILE A 560 -9.77 -0.71 8.10
C ILE A 560 -8.34 -1.25 8.01
N THR A 561 -7.83 -1.31 6.77
CA THR A 561 -6.47 -1.76 6.47
C THR A 561 -5.84 -0.77 5.50
N PRO A 562 -4.82 0.02 5.90
CA PRO A 562 -4.05 0.82 4.96
C PRO A 562 -3.01 -0.01 4.24
N ARG A 563 -2.73 0.34 3.00
CA ARG A 563 -1.60 -0.14 2.21
C ARG A 563 -0.87 1.03 1.57
N VAL A 564 0.38 1.25 1.91
CA VAL A 564 1.22 2.31 1.34
C VAL A 564 1.73 1.83 -0.02
N LEU A 565 1.28 2.46 -1.11
CA LEU A 565 1.68 2.09 -2.47
C LEU A 565 3.05 2.67 -2.87
N ARG A 566 3.42 3.80 -2.26
CA ARG A 566 4.71 4.49 -2.45
C ARG A 566 5.18 4.97 -1.09
N SER A 567 6.36 4.52 -0.66
CA SER A 567 6.96 4.94 0.61
C SER A 567 8.01 6.02 0.40
N ASP A 568 8.05 7.01 1.29
CA ASP A 568 9.05 8.10 1.34
C ASP A 568 10.46 7.64 1.76
N SER A 569 10.90 6.44 1.36
CA SER A 569 12.14 5.81 1.83
C SER A 569 13.43 6.55 1.43
N THR A 570 13.33 7.62 0.64
CA THR A 570 14.48 8.32 0.04
C THR A 570 14.95 9.55 0.82
N ARG A 571 14.26 9.95 1.91
CA ARG A 571 14.75 11.06 2.78
C ARG A 571 15.83 10.58 3.75
N GLN A 572 16.93 10.05 3.22
CA GLN A 572 18.11 9.77 4.04
C GLN A 572 18.77 11.10 4.43
N PRO A 573 19.05 11.34 5.72
CA PRO A 573 19.69 12.57 6.19
C PRO A 573 20.99 12.90 5.42
N ALA A 574 21.75 11.87 5.07
CA ALA A 574 23.00 11.98 4.32
C ALA A 574 22.85 12.50 2.87
N LEU A 575 21.65 12.38 2.26
CA LEU A 575 21.35 12.96 0.94
C LEU A 575 20.81 14.39 1.03
N THR A 576 20.30 14.80 2.20
CA THR A 576 19.79 16.15 2.47
C THR A 576 20.84 17.11 3.02
N GLU A 577 21.99 16.63 3.47
CA GLU A 577 23.09 17.46 3.97
C GLU A 577 24.14 17.71 2.87
N PHE A 578 24.17 18.93 2.34
CA PHE A 578 25.20 19.38 1.42
C PHE A 578 25.71 20.77 1.81
N ARG A 579 27.00 21.04 1.57
CA ARG A 579 27.58 22.36 1.80
C ARG A 579 27.07 23.34 0.74
N GLY A 580 26.38 24.39 1.18
CA GLY A 580 25.81 25.44 0.32
C GLY A 580 26.78 26.58 -0.07
N GLY A 581 28.01 26.58 0.46
CA GLY A 581 28.96 27.68 0.29
C GLY A 581 28.93 28.68 1.46
N THR A 582 29.46 29.88 1.24
CA THR A 582 29.38 31.01 2.17
C THR A 582 28.26 31.94 1.75
N GLU A 583 27.85 32.87 2.62
CA GLU A 583 26.82 33.85 2.25
C GLU A 583 27.23 34.75 1.07
N SER A 584 28.54 34.97 0.89
CA SER A 584 29.11 35.72 -0.22
C SER A 584 29.28 34.89 -1.49
N ASP A 585 29.53 33.57 -1.36
CA ASP A 585 29.86 32.68 -2.47
C ASP A 585 29.06 31.38 -2.40
N ILE A 586 28.02 31.31 -3.23
CA ILE A 586 27.05 30.22 -3.29
C ILE A 586 27.62 29.06 -4.11
N GLY A 587 27.45 27.82 -3.62
CA GLY A 587 27.80 26.60 -4.36
C GLY A 587 29.20 26.04 -4.11
N GLY A 588 29.93 26.59 -3.13
CA GLY A 588 31.16 25.96 -2.63
C GLY A 588 32.33 25.98 -3.61
N GLY A 589 32.37 26.95 -4.54
CA GLY A 589 33.54 27.21 -5.39
C GLY A 589 34.77 27.69 -4.63
N GLY A 590 34.63 28.02 -3.34
CA GLY A 590 35.76 28.23 -2.43
C GLY A 590 36.42 26.90 -2.11
N ALA A 591 37.55 26.63 -2.79
CA ALA A 591 38.52 25.57 -2.56
C ALA A 591 38.01 24.42 -1.68
N ASN A 592 37.68 23.30 -2.30
CA ASN A 592 37.72 22.00 -1.62
C ASN A 592 39.17 21.76 -1.17
N LEU A 593 39.61 22.43 -0.10
CA LEU A 593 40.81 22.13 0.66
C LEU A 593 40.55 20.78 1.30
N SER A 594 40.64 19.77 0.46
CA SER A 594 40.65 18.38 0.82
C SER A 594 42.00 18.21 1.49
N PHE A 595 42.10 18.63 2.75
CA PHE A 595 43.14 18.18 3.65
C PHE A 595 42.92 16.68 3.78
N ARG A 596 43.44 15.92 2.82
CA ARG A 596 43.91 14.58 3.10
C ARG A 596 45.13 14.81 3.97
N PRO A 597 45.08 14.51 5.29
CA PRO A 597 46.32 14.42 6.02
C PRO A 597 47.18 13.45 5.23
N GLY A 598 48.38 13.88 4.86
CA GLY A 598 49.38 12.93 4.39
C GLY A 598 49.46 11.87 5.47
N VAL A 599 48.95 10.68 5.18
CA VAL A 599 49.24 9.51 5.98
C VAL A 599 50.69 9.23 5.65
N ASP A 600 51.59 9.92 6.33
CA ASP A 600 52.93 9.42 6.54
C ASP A 600 52.69 8.04 7.15
N ARG A 601 52.89 7.02 6.31
CA ARG A 601 52.99 5.65 6.77
C ARG A 601 54.14 5.66 7.78
N LEU A 602 53.80 5.78 9.06
CA LEU A 602 54.66 5.31 10.12
C LEU A 602 55.06 3.88 9.71
N PRO A 603 56.36 3.57 9.66
CA PRO A 603 56.81 2.23 9.34
C PRO A 603 56.12 1.25 10.31
N PRO A 604 55.71 0.06 9.83
CA PRO A 604 55.02 -0.89 10.67
C PRO A 604 55.92 -1.21 11.87
N VAL A 605 55.42 -0.94 13.07
CA VAL A 605 56.02 -1.46 14.30
C VAL A 605 56.05 -2.98 14.15
N PRO A 606 57.22 -3.63 14.26
CA PRO A 606 57.28 -5.08 14.13
C PRO A 606 56.46 -5.71 15.25
N THR A 607 55.48 -6.50 14.86
CA THR A 607 54.72 -7.36 15.78
C THR A 607 55.70 -8.36 16.37
N PRO A 608 55.83 -8.49 17.70
CA PRO A 608 56.65 -9.54 18.28
C PRO A 608 56.01 -10.89 17.96
N GLN A 609 56.76 -11.69 17.21
CA GLN A 609 56.50 -13.09 16.96
C GLN A 609 56.56 -13.85 18.31
N PRO A 610 55.66 -14.79 18.60
CA PRO A 610 55.70 -15.55 19.85
C PRO A 610 56.93 -16.46 19.81
N ALA A 611 57.90 -16.20 20.69
CA ALA A 611 58.98 -17.12 20.99
C ALA A 611 58.52 -18.12 22.06
N ASP A 612 59.04 -19.33 21.91
CA ASP A 612 58.75 -20.56 22.64
C ASP A 612 58.54 -20.44 24.15
N VAL A 613 57.61 -21.26 24.62
CA VAL A 613 57.38 -21.56 26.03
C VAL A 613 58.30 -22.71 26.45
N PRO A 614 59.11 -22.58 27.51
CA PRO A 614 59.58 -23.72 28.28
C PRO A 614 58.72 -23.94 29.53
N GLN A 615 58.30 -25.19 29.66
CA GLN A 615 57.74 -25.95 30.80
C GLN A 615 57.61 -25.29 32.19
N ALA A 616 56.44 -25.53 32.78
CA ALA A 616 56.18 -25.47 34.22
C ALA A 616 56.83 -26.65 34.98
N GLU A 617 57.30 -26.43 36.22
CA GLU A 617 56.75 -26.92 37.51
C GLU A 617 57.75 -26.66 38.70
N PRO A 618 57.45 -26.88 40.00
CA PRO A 618 56.89 -25.90 40.94
C PRO A 618 57.73 -25.67 42.23
N ALA A 619 57.46 -24.58 42.97
CA ALA A 619 57.64 -24.53 44.43
C ALA A 619 56.81 -23.39 45.06
N ALA A 620 56.11 -23.74 46.14
CA ALA A 620 55.25 -22.89 46.96
C ALA A 620 56.04 -22.15 48.06
N GLU A 621 55.61 -20.95 48.46
CA GLU A 621 55.35 -20.56 49.87
C GLU A 621 54.77 -19.11 49.98
N SER A 622 53.57 -19.00 50.59
CA SER A 622 53.10 -18.03 51.62
C SER A 622 53.53 -16.54 51.57
N ALA A 623 52.74 -15.48 51.84
CA ALA A 623 51.41 -15.27 52.40
C ALA A 623 51.00 -13.76 52.38
N THR A 624 49.69 -13.50 52.49
CA THR A 624 48.99 -12.35 53.15
C THR A 624 49.07 -10.88 52.65
N ALA A 625 47.96 -10.45 52.01
CA ALA A 625 47.01 -9.33 52.30
C ALA A 625 47.50 -7.88 52.64
N PRO A 626 46.67 -6.80 52.53
CA PRO A 626 45.24 -6.73 52.16
C PRO A 626 44.85 -5.66 51.10
N ALA A 627 43.57 -5.75 50.68
CA ALA A 627 42.86 -4.84 49.78
C ALA A 627 42.06 -3.75 50.51
N ALA A 628 41.75 -2.65 49.82
CA ALA A 628 40.70 -1.66 50.13
C ALA A 628 40.31 -0.89 48.84
N PRO A 629 39.17 -0.17 48.76
CA PRO A 629 37.84 -0.72 48.52
C PRO A 629 37.11 -0.07 47.31
N ALA A 630 36.04 -0.72 46.84
CA ALA A 630 35.18 -0.29 45.74
C ALA A 630 34.03 0.64 46.19
N ILE A 631 33.67 1.61 45.34
CA ILE A 631 32.60 2.60 45.53
C ILE A 631 31.26 2.04 45.01
N PRO A 632 30.12 2.22 45.74
CA PRO A 632 28.83 1.66 45.36
C PRO A 632 27.99 2.58 44.45
N VAL A 633 27.10 1.94 43.67
CA VAL A 633 26.14 2.55 42.72
C VAL A 633 24.82 2.93 43.45
N PRO A 634 24.16 4.07 43.15
CA PRO A 634 22.92 4.46 43.82
C PRO A 634 21.67 3.76 43.26
N GLN A 635 20.78 3.30 44.15
CA GLN A 635 19.44 2.77 43.84
C GLN A 635 18.36 3.85 43.97
N ILE A 636 17.32 3.76 43.12
CA ILE A 636 16.13 4.62 43.08
C ILE A 636 15.03 4.00 43.99
N PRO A 637 14.29 4.78 44.81
CA PRO A 637 13.26 4.25 45.71
C PRO A 637 11.87 4.08 45.04
N PRO A 638 11.00 3.19 45.56
CA PRO A 638 9.65 2.94 45.03
C PRO A 638 8.57 3.89 45.60
N PRO A 639 7.39 4.00 44.96
CA PRO A 639 6.33 4.95 45.35
C PRO A 639 5.46 4.45 46.53
N PRO A 640 4.80 5.36 47.28
CA PRO A 640 4.03 5.01 48.47
C PRO A 640 2.63 4.44 48.16
N ALA A 641 2.17 3.57 49.06
CA ALA A 641 0.83 2.93 49.06
C ALA A 641 -0.27 3.89 49.59
N PRO A 642 -1.56 3.63 49.30
CA PRO A 642 -2.65 4.54 49.62
C PRO A 642 -3.15 4.37 51.07
N ASP A 643 -3.52 5.47 51.71
CA ASP A 643 -4.33 5.49 52.93
C ASP A 643 -5.83 5.41 52.58
N ASN A 644 -6.53 4.49 53.26
CA ASN A 644 -7.98 4.28 53.44
C ASN A 644 -9.00 4.86 52.44
#